data_AF-A0A7V9G4A8-F1
#
_entry.id   AF-A0A7V9G4A8-F1
#
_cell.length_a   1.000
_cell.length_b   1.000
_cell.length_c   1.000
_cell.angle_alpha   90.00
_cell.angle_beta   90.00
_cell.angle_gamma   90.00
#
_symmetry.space_group_name_H-M   'P 1'
#
loop_
_entity.id
_entity.type
_entity.pdbx_description
1 polymer ?
#
loop_
_entity_poly.entity_id
_entity_poly.type
_entity_poly.pdbx_seq_one_letter_code
_entity_poly.pdbx_strand_id
1 'polypeptide(L)'
;ADRTTALARLRALGIVPPGVVFTDWTSGEAAGGLALAAGRFQGLETLARPPVGAENNPGGIDHYMSRDGARAWAAEVHRLLGSWGALTDGGLSAATLAGAYPFRYFGQPAGNNTYCTDDLLGRDGLGIRVAAVGRLSGDAARSAYQAASALFLQPEAALMFNTYNPDSKSEFGRYRMAAGAERLRARLTVDLTQGGEANIEAFRARVGPWNRWPLVLMNSSGYPTAWSIGGGDGTTDDFPVGDPCAIHIVHSGSAAEPYDSDTLAGRALWGGAYVYVGSISEPYLSAFQRPDYIAPRLAAGAPFIATCRRRLGQASAGPWRLIAFGDPLFCVRRKPAQRVSAAAVLVDAAETGVALPAQGVTDGSDTKHSLEQLRSARWLGDRAAALASVRSITDPAALDGPGLGMALEELAIADAATEAATLWASASPSAQEHYAARVYARASIARSMDAALAADDSAAAMSACERLFTTKPPENFVARWLDKIGASAKRTKTLPALRAWLAQRIADEATAAWRQTLAATSARAIADELAAKDTWKESERADALTAIATVPFSLEEPQRFTGLVGELIEACAAKSAPALDDFLDQALERFPAPNPQRAIIEQARTDLAKRRTFFKDWLILGPLALDAAQARWESVAPEGKLSIGDAWTRPFTAAAYGVVDLAALLGQKADVCAFAACTVEVELDVQGFLLIGSDDGVTAWLDGKEIWRNPAMRGVQPDQDQVAITLAKGAHTLVLRVDQGGGGWGLCARVAADRAGAPLPGVRLRCPDRAASDPR
;
A
#
# COMPACT_ATOMS: atom_id res chain seq x y z
N ALA A 1 -43.60 14.26 -7.35
CA ALA A 1 -44.61 14.88 -6.45
C ALA A 1 -44.23 16.33 -6.22
N ASP A 2 -45.19 17.25 -6.09
CA ASP A 2 -44.89 18.65 -5.77
C ASP A 2 -44.35 18.79 -4.31
N ARG A 3 -43.25 19.53 -4.14
CA ARG A 3 -42.57 19.85 -2.87
C ARG A 3 -43.55 20.34 -1.81
N THR A 4 -44.50 21.19 -2.22
CA THR A 4 -45.52 21.76 -1.32
C THR A 4 -46.32 20.67 -0.62
N THR A 5 -46.75 19.66 -1.37
CA THR A 5 -47.52 18.51 -0.85
C THR A 5 -46.67 17.64 0.08
N ALA A 6 -45.41 17.39 -0.26
CA ALA A 6 -44.50 16.62 0.59
C ALA A 6 -44.24 17.33 1.94
N LEU A 7 -43.97 18.64 1.90
CA LEU A 7 -43.80 19.46 3.11
C LEU A 7 -45.06 19.49 3.97
N ALA A 8 -46.24 19.63 3.37
CA ALA A 8 -47.51 19.59 4.10
C ALA A 8 -47.70 18.25 4.82
N ARG A 9 -47.38 17.12 4.17
CA ARG A 9 -47.43 15.79 4.79
C ARG A 9 -46.44 15.63 5.94
N LEU A 10 -45.19 16.04 5.76
CA LEU A 10 -44.18 15.97 6.83
C LEU A 10 -44.57 16.84 8.03
N ARG A 11 -45.09 18.07 7.78
CA ARG A 11 -45.61 18.94 8.84
C ARG A 11 -46.81 18.34 9.55
N ALA A 12 -47.73 17.68 8.83
CA ALA A 12 -48.86 16.98 9.44
C ALA A 12 -48.42 15.82 10.35
N LEU A 13 -47.26 15.21 10.07
CA LEU A 13 -46.61 14.22 10.93
C LEU A 13 -45.77 14.85 12.06
N GLY A 14 -45.69 16.18 12.15
CA GLY A 14 -44.83 16.88 13.12
C GLY A 14 -43.34 16.76 12.83
N ILE A 15 -42.95 16.41 11.59
CA ILE A 15 -41.57 16.16 11.20
C ILE A 15 -41.00 17.39 10.48
N VAL A 16 -39.88 17.89 10.99
CA VAL A 16 -38.99 18.80 10.24
C VAL A 16 -37.97 17.93 9.51
N PRO A 17 -37.82 18.07 8.18
CA PRO A 17 -36.85 17.26 7.44
C PRO A 17 -35.45 17.42 8.02
N PRO A 18 -34.74 16.33 8.38
CA PRO A 18 -33.37 16.42 8.89
C PRO A 18 -32.35 16.79 7.82
N GLY A 19 -32.79 16.87 6.55
CA GLY A 19 -31.95 17.12 5.40
C GLY A 19 -32.73 16.98 4.09
N VAL A 20 -32.02 17.05 2.98
CA VAL A 20 -32.56 16.87 1.62
C VAL A 20 -31.72 15.87 0.84
N VAL A 21 -32.37 15.00 0.08
CA VAL A 21 -31.75 14.17 -0.95
C VAL A 21 -31.90 14.86 -2.30
N PHE A 22 -30.77 15.16 -2.92
CA PHE A 22 -30.67 15.78 -4.24
C PHE A 22 -30.47 14.70 -5.29
N THR A 23 -31.42 14.59 -6.22
CA THR A 23 -31.50 13.47 -7.16
C THR A 23 -31.36 13.93 -8.61
N ASP A 24 -30.59 13.16 -9.38
CA ASP A 24 -30.65 13.13 -10.84
C ASP A 24 -31.43 11.88 -11.26
N TRP A 25 -32.66 12.07 -11.73
CA TRP A 25 -33.57 10.98 -12.09
C TRP A 25 -33.11 10.13 -13.28
N THR A 26 -32.09 10.59 -14.02
CA THR A 26 -31.48 9.82 -15.12
C THR A 26 -30.37 8.89 -14.63
N SER A 27 -29.95 9.03 -13.37
CA SER A 27 -28.84 8.31 -12.75
C SER A 27 -29.31 7.07 -12.00
N GLY A 28 -28.48 6.02 -11.95
CA GLY A 28 -28.75 4.83 -11.12
C GLY A 28 -28.86 5.16 -9.62
N GLU A 29 -28.17 6.19 -9.16
CA GLU A 29 -28.18 6.66 -7.78
C GLU A 29 -29.56 7.13 -7.28
N ALA A 30 -30.48 7.46 -8.19
CA ALA A 30 -31.82 7.92 -7.83
C ALA A 30 -32.62 6.89 -7.01
N ALA A 31 -32.40 5.59 -7.26
CA ALA A 31 -33.10 4.52 -6.55
C ALA A 31 -32.75 4.54 -5.04
N GLY A 32 -31.45 4.58 -4.71
CA GLY A 32 -31.01 4.73 -3.33
C GLY A 32 -31.38 6.09 -2.74
N GLY A 33 -31.37 7.16 -3.55
CA GLY A 33 -31.77 8.49 -3.12
C GLY A 33 -33.23 8.53 -2.65
N LEU A 34 -34.14 7.96 -3.44
CA LEU A 34 -35.54 7.81 -3.08
C LEU A 34 -35.73 6.99 -1.80
N ALA A 35 -35.00 5.88 -1.67
CA ALA A 35 -35.05 5.04 -0.47
C ALA A 35 -34.60 5.78 0.79
N LEU A 36 -33.50 6.56 0.72
CA LEU A 36 -33.05 7.39 1.84
C LEU A 36 -34.05 8.50 2.17
N ALA A 37 -34.57 9.19 1.16
CA ALA A 37 -35.55 10.25 1.37
C ALA A 37 -36.78 9.74 2.13
N ALA A 38 -37.32 8.60 1.70
CA ALA A 38 -38.45 7.95 2.36
C ALA A 38 -38.07 7.44 3.76
N GLY A 39 -36.97 6.69 3.89
CA GLY A 39 -36.57 6.04 5.15
C GLY A 39 -36.08 7.00 6.23
N ARG A 40 -35.62 8.19 5.87
CA ARG A 40 -35.13 9.23 6.78
C ARG A 40 -36.08 10.42 6.94
N PHE A 41 -37.22 10.41 6.24
CA PHE A 41 -38.13 11.56 6.16
C PHE A 41 -37.42 12.85 5.71
N GLN A 42 -36.44 12.71 4.80
CA GLN A 42 -35.75 13.86 4.20
C GLN A 42 -36.59 14.48 3.09
N GLY A 43 -36.30 15.74 2.76
CA GLY A 43 -36.77 16.33 1.51
C GLY A 43 -36.20 15.57 0.31
N LEU A 44 -36.92 15.59 -0.81
CA LEU A 44 -36.49 14.97 -2.07
C LEU A 44 -36.58 16.00 -3.18
N GLU A 45 -35.43 16.34 -3.75
CA GLU A 45 -35.29 17.45 -4.67
C GLU A 45 -34.54 17.04 -5.93
N THR A 46 -35.00 17.52 -7.09
CA THR A 46 -34.21 17.39 -8.32
C THR A 46 -33.13 18.46 -8.32
N LEU A 47 -31.87 18.06 -8.48
CA LEU A 47 -30.75 19.00 -8.61
C LEU A 47 -30.12 18.83 -9.98
N ALA A 48 -30.14 19.90 -10.78
CA ALA A 48 -29.54 19.89 -12.10
C ALA A 48 -28.03 19.64 -12.01
N ARG A 49 -27.52 18.79 -12.91
CA ARG A 49 -26.08 18.60 -13.08
C ARG A 49 -25.47 19.94 -13.52
N PRO A 50 -24.47 20.48 -12.79
CA PRO A 50 -23.87 21.75 -13.15
C PRO A 50 -23.01 21.57 -14.42
N PRO A 51 -22.80 22.64 -15.21
CA PRO A 51 -21.93 22.58 -16.37
C PRO A 51 -20.49 22.21 -15.94
N VAL A 52 -19.93 21.19 -16.59
CA VAL A 52 -18.52 20.81 -16.49
C VAL A 52 -17.75 21.53 -17.59
N GLY A 53 -16.65 22.20 -17.25
CA GLY A 53 -15.94 23.08 -18.19
C GLY A 53 -15.10 22.31 -19.19
N ALA A 54 -15.40 22.42 -20.49
CA ALA A 54 -14.55 21.90 -21.57
C ALA A 54 -13.16 22.58 -21.63
N GLU A 55 -13.03 23.79 -21.08
CA GLU A 55 -11.85 24.66 -21.21
C GLU A 55 -10.73 24.33 -20.20
N ASN A 56 -10.99 23.42 -19.24
CA ASN A 56 -10.03 23.02 -18.19
C ASN A 56 -9.91 21.49 -18.05
N ASN A 57 -10.26 20.73 -19.09
CA ASN A 57 -10.29 19.27 -19.07
C ASN A 57 -9.40 18.67 -20.17
N PRO A 58 -8.06 18.68 -20.04
CA PRO A 58 -7.20 17.91 -20.92
C PRO A 58 -7.30 16.43 -20.49
N GLY A 59 -8.36 15.73 -20.93
CA GLY A 59 -8.52 14.29 -20.64
C GLY A 59 -9.94 13.73 -20.64
N GLY A 60 -10.99 14.56 -20.70
CA GLY A 60 -12.37 14.07 -20.80
C GLY A 60 -12.97 13.50 -19.50
N ILE A 61 -12.48 13.93 -18.32
CA ILE A 61 -12.97 13.41 -17.02
C ILE A 61 -14.13 14.28 -16.50
N ASP A 62 -15.31 13.68 -16.35
CA ASP A 62 -16.62 14.27 -16.04
C ASP A 62 -16.80 14.81 -14.59
N HIS A 63 -15.69 14.98 -13.85
CA HIS A 63 -15.71 15.16 -12.38
C HIS A 63 -15.27 16.54 -11.87
N TYR A 64 -14.93 17.48 -12.75
CA TYR A 64 -14.35 18.78 -12.39
C TYR A 64 -15.28 19.96 -12.65
N MET A 65 -15.20 20.96 -11.76
CA MET A 65 -15.86 22.25 -11.87
C MET A 65 -14.87 23.42 -11.76
N SER A 66 -15.23 24.56 -12.34
CA SER A 66 -14.58 25.83 -11.98
C SER A 66 -14.93 26.20 -10.53
N ARG A 67 -14.07 27.01 -9.90
CA ARG A 67 -14.31 27.52 -8.54
C ARG A 67 -15.64 28.25 -8.42
N ASP A 68 -15.96 29.10 -9.39
CA ASP A 68 -17.17 29.90 -9.38
C ASP A 68 -18.41 29.06 -9.64
N GLY A 69 -18.30 28.07 -10.54
CA GLY A 69 -19.34 27.07 -10.74
C GLY A 69 -19.64 26.29 -9.46
N ALA A 70 -18.61 25.84 -8.75
CA ALA A 70 -18.78 25.09 -7.49
C ALA A 70 -19.41 25.95 -6.39
N ARG A 71 -19.08 27.25 -6.33
CA ARG A 71 -19.69 28.21 -5.38
C ARG A 71 -21.14 28.52 -5.70
N ALA A 72 -21.47 28.73 -6.96
CA ALA A 72 -22.85 28.93 -7.40
C ALA A 72 -23.71 27.70 -7.08
N TRP A 73 -23.15 26.50 -7.30
CA TRP A 73 -23.84 25.25 -6.99
C TRP A 73 -24.02 25.03 -5.48
N ALA A 74 -23.03 25.40 -4.65
CA ALA A 74 -23.18 25.40 -3.20
C ALA A 74 -24.30 26.33 -2.71
N ALA A 75 -24.38 27.53 -3.26
CA ALA A 75 -25.45 28.48 -2.93
C ALA A 75 -26.85 27.92 -3.29
N GLU A 76 -26.97 27.24 -4.43
CA GLU A 76 -28.21 26.58 -4.84
C GLU A 76 -28.61 25.44 -3.90
N VAL A 77 -27.65 24.60 -3.50
CA VAL A 77 -27.88 23.54 -2.50
C VAL A 77 -28.38 24.13 -1.18
N HIS A 78 -27.80 25.23 -0.68
CA HIS A 78 -28.27 25.86 0.55
C HIS A 78 -29.65 26.48 0.42
N ARG A 79 -29.93 27.14 -0.71
CA ARG A 79 -31.25 27.69 -1.00
C ARG A 79 -32.32 26.58 -0.96
N LEU A 80 -32.01 25.42 -1.55
CA LEU A 80 -32.90 24.27 -1.55
C LEU A 80 -33.05 23.65 -0.17
N LEU A 81 -31.96 23.45 0.59
CA LEU A 81 -32.03 23.01 2.00
C LEU A 81 -32.93 23.93 2.85
N GLY A 82 -32.77 25.25 2.68
CA GLY A 82 -33.60 26.26 3.34
C GLY A 82 -35.07 26.17 2.93
N SER A 83 -35.36 25.92 1.64
CA SER A 83 -36.74 25.77 1.14
C SER A 83 -37.49 24.57 1.73
N TRP A 84 -36.75 23.55 2.19
CA TRP A 84 -37.31 22.40 2.90
C TRP A 84 -37.39 22.61 4.42
N GLY A 85 -36.93 23.76 4.93
CA GLY A 85 -36.82 24.01 6.37
C GLY A 85 -35.77 23.13 7.06
N ALA A 86 -34.84 22.55 6.29
CA ALA A 86 -33.83 21.62 6.80
C ALA A 86 -32.61 22.33 7.41
N LEU A 87 -32.49 23.65 7.22
CA LEU A 87 -31.48 24.49 7.89
C LEU A 87 -32.05 24.96 9.23
N THR A 88 -31.30 24.75 10.31
CA THR A 88 -31.66 25.15 11.67
C THR A 88 -30.57 26.04 12.26
N ASP A 89 -30.94 27.00 13.10
CA ASP A 89 -29.99 27.90 13.74
C ASP A 89 -29.02 27.12 14.63
N GLY A 90 -27.73 27.13 14.27
CA GLY A 90 -26.67 26.41 14.98
C GLY A 90 -26.70 24.88 14.85
N GLY A 91 -27.66 24.32 14.09
CA GLY A 91 -27.77 22.89 13.83
C GLY A 91 -27.06 22.43 12.55
N LEU A 92 -26.82 21.13 12.44
CA LEU A 92 -26.22 20.51 11.26
C LEU A 92 -27.30 19.78 10.46
N SER A 93 -27.54 20.22 9.22
CA SER A 93 -28.42 19.56 8.28
C SER A 93 -27.74 18.35 7.60
N ALA A 94 -28.50 17.60 6.80
CA ALA A 94 -27.98 16.55 5.93
C ALA A 94 -28.25 16.85 4.46
N ALA A 95 -27.28 16.58 3.60
CA ALA A 95 -27.44 16.63 2.15
C ALA A 95 -26.92 15.33 1.55
N THR A 96 -27.80 14.59 0.87
CA THR A 96 -27.41 13.39 0.13
C THR A 96 -27.39 13.70 -1.35
N LEU A 97 -26.27 13.47 -2.03
CA LEU A 97 -26.18 13.56 -3.49
C LEU A 97 -26.45 12.18 -4.11
N ALA A 98 -27.54 12.06 -4.86
CA ALA A 98 -28.00 10.85 -5.52
C ALA A 98 -28.05 11.06 -7.04
N GLY A 99 -26.87 11.21 -7.64
CA GLY A 99 -26.71 11.41 -9.09
C GLY A 99 -25.25 11.51 -9.53
N ALA A 100 -25.04 11.48 -10.85
CA ALA A 100 -23.73 11.63 -11.49
C ALA A 100 -23.19 13.07 -11.42
N TYR A 101 -22.91 13.53 -10.19
CA TYR A 101 -22.44 14.88 -9.93
C TYR A 101 -20.91 14.97 -9.83
N PRO A 102 -20.29 16.05 -10.35
CA PRO A 102 -18.86 16.29 -10.17
C PRO A 102 -18.51 16.42 -8.68
N PHE A 103 -17.35 15.91 -8.30
CA PHE A 103 -16.88 15.88 -6.90
C PHE A 103 -15.59 16.67 -6.67
N ARG A 104 -15.06 17.30 -7.73
CA ARG A 104 -13.84 18.12 -7.69
C ARG A 104 -14.09 19.52 -8.22
N TYR A 105 -13.35 20.48 -7.69
CA TYR A 105 -13.25 21.82 -8.27
C TYR A 105 -11.83 22.39 -8.16
N PHE A 106 -11.48 23.31 -9.07
CA PHE A 106 -10.18 23.97 -9.11
C PHE A 106 -10.07 25.15 -8.12
N GLY A 107 -8.88 25.35 -7.56
CA GLY A 107 -8.54 26.46 -6.66
C GLY A 107 -8.35 27.83 -7.32
N GLN A 108 -7.74 28.76 -6.59
CA GLN A 108 -7.29 30.08 -7.11
C GLN A 108 -6.29 29.93 -8.27
N PRO A 109 -6.13 30.93 -9.16
CA PRO A 109 -5.51 30.77 -10.48
C PRO A 109 -4.01 30.41 -10.51
N ALA A 110 -3.29 30.52 -9.39
CA ALA A 110 -1.83 30.33 -9.34
C ALA A 110 -1.38 28.90 -8.98
N GLY A 111 -2.30 27.95 -8.78
CA GLY A 111 -1.94 26.56 -8.53
C GLY A 111 -3.03 25.60 -8.98
N ASN A 112 -2.63 24.53 -9.67
CA ASN A 112 -3.49 23.40 -10.08
C ASN A 112 -4.03 22.57 -8.89
N ASN A 113 -4.29 23.22 -7.75
CA ASN A 113 -4.81 22.58 -6.55
C ASN A 113 -6.30 22.24 -6.72
N THR A 114 -6.63 20.97 -6.46
CA THR A 114 -8.00 20.45 -6.50
C THR A 114 -8.59 20.33 -5.09
N TYR A 115 -9.89 20.55 -4.98
CA TYR A 115 -10.68 20.51 -3.74
C TYR A 115 -11.95 19.68 -3.93
N CYS A 116 -12.52 19.16 -2.84
CA CYS A 116 -13.73 18.35 -2.90
C CYS A 116 -14.97 19.24 -2.91
N THR A 117 -15.79 19.09 -3.96
CA THR A 117 -17.04 19.84 -4.11
C THR A 117 -17.99 19.54 -2.96
N ASP A 118 -18.12 18.28 -2.53
CA ASP A 118 -19.01 17.85 -1.46
C ASP A 118 -18.70 18.54 -0.12
N ASP A 119 -17.42 18.77 0.18
CA ASP A 119 -17.06 19.49 1.40
C ASP A 119 -17.46 20.96 1.33
N LEU A 120 -17.39 21.59 0.15
CA LEU A 120 -17.84 22.95 -0.10
C LEU A 120 -19.38 23.06 0.01
N LEU A 121 -20.13 22.13 -0.57
CA LEU A 121 -21.60 22.13 -0.53
C LEU A 121 -22.15 22.09 0.90
N GLY A 122 -21.41 21.51 1.84
CA GLY A 122 -21.82 21.45 3.25
C GLY A 122 -21.58 22.74 4.06
N ARG A 123 -21.10 23.82 3.44
CA ARG A 123 -20.62 25.02 4.15
C ARG A 123 -21.17 26.30 3.59
N ASP A 124 -21.56 27.23 4.47
CA ASP A 124 -22.06 28.54 4.07
C ASP A 124 -20.97 29.46 3.46
N GLY A 125 -21.36 30.69 3.11
CA GLY A 125 -20.45 31.70 2.54
C GLY A 125 -19.31 32.14 3.47
N LEU A 126 -19.41 31.88 4.78
CA LEU A 126 -18.36 32.12 5.77
C LEU A 126 -17.47 30.89 5.99
N GLY A 127 -17.76 29.78 5.31
CA GLY A 127 -17.06 28.51 5.44
C GLY A 127 -17.50 27.68 6.65
N ILE A 128 -18.53 28.10 7.37
CA ILE A 128 -19.09 27.38 8.52
C ILE A 128 -19.88 26.18 8.00
N ARG A 129 -19.68 25.02 8.62
CA ARG A 129 -20.40 23.80 8.22
C ARG A 129 -21.85 23.84 8.68
N VAL A 130 -22.76 23.84 7.72
CA VAL A 130 -24.22 23.85 7.91
C VAL A 130 -24.86 22.53 7.52
N ALA A 131 -24.17 21.68 6.76
CA ALA A 131 -24.63 20.33 6.43
C ALA A 131 -23.51 19.28 6.41
N ALA A 132 -23.85 18.06 6.80
CA ALA A 132 -23.07 16.86 6.46
C ALA A 132 -23.48 16.39 5.07
N VAL A 133 -22.51 16.35 4.15
CA VAL A 133 -22.74 15.90 2.78
C VAL A 133 -22.23 14.48 2.62
N GLY A 134 -23.11 13.60 2.14
CA GLY A 134 -22.79 12.26 1.67
C GLY A 134 -23.28 12.09 0.23
N ARG A 135 -22.70 11.13 -0.50
CA ARG A 135 -23.15 10.80 -1.86
C ARG A 135 -23.36 9.30 -2.05
N LEU A 136 -24.30 8.95 -2.90
CA LEU A 136 -24.45 7.58 -3.40
C LEU A 136 -23.60 7.40 -4.67
N SER A 137 -23.36 6.15 -5.05
CA SER A 137 -22.53 5.83 -6.22
C SER A 137 -23.01 4.55 -6.87
N GLY A 138 -22.95 4.51 -8.20
CA GLY A 138 -23.16 3.31 -8.99
C GLY A 138 -24.59 3.18 -9.50
N ASP A 139 -24.91 2.00 -10.00
CA ASP A 139 -26.23 1.71 -10.60
C ASP A 139 -27.38 1.69 -9.56
N ALA A 140 -28.59 1.42 -10.05
CA ALA A 140 -29.79 1.34 -9.21
C ALA A 140 -29.69 0.28 -8.11
N ALA A 141 -29.11 -0.88 -8.39
CA ALA A 141 -28.96 -1.93 -7.40
C ALA A 141 -27.95 -1.53 -6.32
N ARG A 142 -26.82 -0.96 -6.73
CA ARG A 142 -25.75 -0.53 -5.85
C ARG A 142 -26.17 0.62 -4.95
N SER A 143 -26.83 1.64 -5.49
CA SER A 143 -27.29 2.78 -4.69
C SER A 143 -28.40 2.38 -3.71
N ALA A 144 -29.32 1.51 -4.14
CA ALA A 144 -30.34 0.93 -3.26
C ALA A 144 -29.72 0.09 -2.14
N TYR A 145 -28.68 -0.69 -2.44
CA TYR A 145 -27.90 -1.42 -1.44
C TYR A 145 -27.29 -0.49 -0.40
N GLN A 146 -26.66 0.63 -0.82
CA GLN A 146 -26.08 1.59 0.11
C GLN A 146 -27.15 2.18 1.04
N ALA A 147 -28.29 2.57 0.47
CA ALA A 147 -29.41 3.12 1.21
C ALA A 147 -30.00 2.11 2.21
N ALA A 148 -30.32 0.89 1.75
CA ALA A 148 -30.89 -0.16 2.59
C ALA A 148 -29.94 -0.55 3.73
N SER A 149 -28.64 -0.69 3.43
CA SER A 149 -27.63 -1.00 4.45
C SER A 149 -27.58 0.09 5.54
N ALA A 150 -27.57 1.37 5.15
CA ALA A 150 -27.55 2.47 6.10
C ALA A 150 -28.85 2.62 6.92
N LEU A 151 -29.99 2.22 6.38
CA LEU A 151 -31.29 2.30 7.05
C LEU A 151 -31.49 1.17 8.06
N PHE A 152 -31.08 -0.05 7.69
CA PHE A 152 -31.49 -1.26 8.42
C PHE A 152 -30.38 -1.96 9.18
N LEU A 153 -29.11 -1.82 8.75
CA LEU A 153 -28.00 -2.50 9.40
C LEU A 153 -27.41 -1.64 10.52
N GLN A 154 -26.86 -2.31 11.53
CA GLN A 154 -26.14 -1.69 12.64
C GLN A 154 -24.85 -2.47 12.89
N PRO A 155 -23.68 -1.81 12.87
CA PRO A 155 -22.42 -2.47 13.21
C PRO A 155 -22.46 -2.99 14.64
N GLU A 156 -21.98 -4.21 14.85
CA GLU A 156 -21.79 -4.83 16.18
C GLU A 156 -20.31 -4.96 16.57
N ALA A 157 -19.42 -4.91 15.57
CA ALA A 157 -17.98 -5.02 15.75
C ALA A 157 -17.25 -3.94 14.92
N ALA A 158 -16.03 -3.61 15.34
CA ALA A 158 -15.16 -2.68 14.65
C ALA A 158 -13.72 -3.19 14.59
N LEU A 159 -13.12 -3.08 13.41
CA LEU A 159 -11.67 -3.16 13.23
C LEU A 159 -11.08 -1.75 13.31
N MET A 160 -10.16 -1.54 14.24
CA MET A 160 -9.32 -0.35 14.34
C MET A 160 -7.88 -0.72 13.98
N PHE A 161 -7.43 -0.36 12.79
CA PHE A 161 -6.13 -0.75 12.26
C PHE A 161 -5.18 0.45 12.16
N ASN A 162 -4.22 0.53 13.08
CA ASN A 162 -3.33 1.68 13.24
C ASN A 162 -1.89 1.34 12.81
N THR A 163 -1.50 1.77 11.62
CA THR A 163 -0.14 1.63 11.08
C THR A 163 0.83 2.69 11.59
N TYR A 164 0.31 3.81 12.11
CA TYR A 164 1.15 4.90 12.62
C TYR A 164 1.77 4.59 13.99
N ASN A 165 2.95 5.17 14.23
CA ASN A 165 3.64 5.03 15.51
C ASN A 165 2.77 5.52 16.69
N PRO A 166 2.93 4.94 17.90
CA PRO A 166 2.15 5.32 19.06
C PRO A 166 2.68 6.58 19.78
N ASP A 167 3.80 7.18 19.35
CA ASP A 167 4.41 8.32 20.04
C ASP A 167 3.53 9.57 19.94
N SER A 168 2.90 9.91 21.05
CA SER A 168 2.00 11.06 21.18
C SER A 168 2.64 12.41 20.87
N LYS A 169 3.96 12.52 20.88
CA LYS A 169 4.69 13.75 20.55
C LYS A 169 4.84 13.96 19.05
N SER A 170 4.78 12.88 18.25
CA SER A 170 4.86 12.96 16.78
C SER A 170 3.54 13.40 16.16
N GLU A 171 3.57 13.94 14.94
CA GLU A 171 2.35 14.36 14.22
C GLU A 171 1.45 13.15 13.91
N PHE A 172 2.05 12.05 13.46
CA PHE A 172 1.36 10.78 13.17
C PHE A 172 0.79 10.11 14.42
N GLY A 173 1.51 10.13 15.55
CA GLY A 173 1.02 9.53 16.80
C GLY A 173 -0.15 10.28 17.45
N ARG A 174 -0.51 11.48 16.96
CA ARG A 174 -1.80 12.14 17.30
C ARG A 174 -3.02 11.41 16.69
N TYR A 175 -2.80 10.54 15.71
CA TYR A 175 -3.83 9.73 15.05
C TYR A 175 -3.83 8.27 15.53
N ARG A 176 -3.13 7.98 16.63
CA ARG A 176 -3.19 6.68 17.31
C ARG A 176 -4.62 6.32 17.70
N MET A 177 -4.94 5.04 17.65
CA MET A 177 -6.32 4.57 17.82
C MET A 177 -6.66 4.05 19.22
N ALA A 178 -5.66 3.77 20.07
CA ALA A 178 -5.87 3.16 21.39
C ALA A 178 -6.93 3.87 22.25
N ALA A 179 -6.81 5.19 22.45
CA ALA A 179 -7.78 5.94 23.24
C ALA A 179 -9.18 5.95 22.61
N GLY A 180 -9.27 5.97 21.27
CA GLY A 180 -10.54 5.87 20.56
C GLY A 180 -11.18 4.49 20.71
N ALA A 181 -10.38 3.42 20.62
CA ALA A 181 -10.81 2.04 20.80
C ALA A 181 -11.46 1.82 22.17
N GLU A 182 -10.83 2.30 23.25
CA GLU A 182 -11.43 2.21 24.60
C GLU A 182 -12.80 2.88 24.69
N ARG A 183 -12.99 4.03 24.02
CA ARG A 183 -14.30 4.70 24.00
C ARG A 183 -15.32 3.95 23.16
N LEU A 184 -14.89 3.33 22.07
CA LEU A 184 -15.77 2.59 21.17
C LEU A 184 -16.16 1.22 21.74
N ARG A 185 -15.38 0.62 22.65
CA ARG A 185 -15.75 -0.61 23.36
C ARG A 185 -16.99 -0.49 24.24
N ALA A 186 -17.38 0.73 24.61
CA ALA A 186 -18.68 0.99 25.23
C ALA A 186 -19.87 0.74 24.27
N ARG A 187 -19.57 0.50 22.97
CA ARG A 187 -20.53 0.44 21.88
C ARG A 187 -20.48 -0.87 21.10
N LEU A 188 -19.29 -1.32 20.74
CA LEU A 188 -19.03 -2.42 19.81
C LEU A 188 -17.98 -3.35 20.40
N THR A 189 -17.92 -4.58 19.90
CA THR A 189 -16.70 -5.37 19.96
C THR A 189 -15.62 -4.64 19.15
N VAL A 190 -14.41 -4.44 19.70
CA VAL A 190 -13.34 -3.71 19.00
C VAL A 190 -12.07 -4.56 18.95
N ASP A 191 -11.65 -4.92 17.73
CA ASP A 191 -10.30 -5.39 17.44
C ASP A 191 -9.40 -4.19 17.15
N LEU A 192 -8.35 -4.03 17.95
CA LEU A 192 -7.35 -2.98 17.77
C LEU A 192 -6.03 -3.65 17.38
N THR A 193 -5.57 -3.38 16.16
CA THR A 193 -4.24 -3.80 15.70
C THR A 193 -3.35 -2.56 15.56
N GLN A 194 -2.18 -2.58 16.19
CA GLN A 194 -1.27 -1.43 16.22
C GLN A 194 0.19 -1.82 16.49
N GLY A 195 1.13 -0.89 16.28
CA GLY A 195 2.56 -1.14 16.53
C GLY A 195 3.15 -2.12 15.51
N GLY A 196 4.11 -2.95 15.94
CA GLY A 196 4.74 -3.94 15.05
C GLY A 196 3.78 -5.00 14.49
N GLU A 197 2.63 -5.20 15.13
CA GLU A 197 1.58 -6.11 14.66
C GLU A 197 0.76 -5.53 13.50
N ALA A 198 0.76 -4.21 13.29
CA ALA A 198 0.03 -3.56 12.22
C ALA A 198 0.79 -3.63 10.88
N ASN A 199 0.89 -4.85 10.36
CA ASN A 199 1.51 -5.16 9.08
C ASN A 199 0.49 -5.72 8.07
N ILE A 200 0.91 -5.83 6.80
CA ILE A 200 0.02 -6.23 5.71
C ILE A 200 -0.53 -7.65 5.87
N GLU A 201 0.24 -8.59 6.41
CA GLU A 201 -0.21 -9.96 6.67
C GLU A 201 -1.30 -9.98 7.74
N ALA A 202 -1.10 -9.22 8.82
CA ALA A 202 -2.08 -9.07 9.89
C ALA A 202 -3.37 -8.39 9.42
N PHE A 203 -3.29 -7.46 8.46
CA PHE A 203 -4.47 -6.87 7.82
C PHE A 203 -5.22 -7.90 6.99
N ARG A 204 -4.52 -8.61 6.09
CA ARG A 204 -5.10 -9.68 5.25
C ARG A 204 -5.78 -10.77 6.07
N ALA A 205 -5.16 -11.18 7.18
CA ALA A 205 -5.74 -12.18 8.08
C ALA A 205 -7.06 -11.73 8.74
N ARG A 206 -7.31 -10.42 8.83
CA ARG A 206 -8.52 -9.85 9.47
C ARG A 206 -9.62 -9.51 8.49
N VAL A 207 -9.28 -9.02 7.30
CA VAL A 207 -10.26 -8.56 6.30
C VAL A 207 -10.46 -9.55 5.16
N GLY A 208 -9.49 -10.45 4.94
CA GLY A 208 -9.51 -11.43 3.86
C GLY A 208 -9.96 -12.81 4.32
N PRO A 209 -10.36 -13.68 3.37
CA PRO A 209 -10.71 -13.34 1.99
C PRO A 209 -12.08 -12.64 1.89
N TRP A 210 -12.82 -12.57 3.00
CA TRP A 210 -14.14 -11.97 3.10
C TRP A 210 -14.18 -11.05 4.33
N ASN A 211 -14.41 -9.76 4.13
CA ASN A 211 -14.49 -8.82 5.23
C ASN A 211 -15.73 -9.13 6.08
N ARG A 212 -15.51 -9.30 7.38
CA ARG A 212 -16.56 -9.53 8.38
C ARG A 212 -16.70 -8.38 9.35
N TRP A 213 -15.93 -7.31 9.17
CA TRP A 213 -15.95 -6.13 10.03
C TRP A 213 -16.99 -5.13 9.52
N PRO A 214 -18.10 -4.91 10.24
CA PRO A 214 -19.14 -3.98 9.80
C PRO A 214 -18.74 -2.51 10.01
N LEU A 215 -17.67 -2.25 10.78
CA LEU A 215 -17.01 -0.95 10.89
C LEU A 215 -15.49 -1.11 10.79
N VAL A 216 -14.85 -0.35 9.91
CA VAL A 216 -13.39 -0.30 9.77
C VAL A 216 -12.91 1.15 9.93
N LEU A 217 -12.02 1.38 10.90
CA LEU A 217 -11.30 2.64 11.08
C LEU A 217 -9.81 2.34 10.90
N MET A 218 -9.16 2.94 9.91
CA MET A 218 -7.76 2.66 9.65
C MET A 218 -6.96 3.91 9.25
N ASN A 219 -5.64 3.83 9.40
CA ASN A 219 -4.71 4.82 8.87
C ASN A 219 -3.57 4.15 8.10
N SER A 220 -3.12 4.79 7.03
CA SER A 220 -1.97 4.38 6.22
C SER A 220 -1.49 5.56 5.37
N SER A 221 -0.62 5.34 4.40
CA SER A 221 -0.20 6.33 3.40
C SER A 221 -0.17 5.67 2.02
N GLY A 222 -0.16 6.45 0.94
CA GLY A 222 -0.09 5.93 -0.42
C GLY A 222 -0.94 6.69 -1.41
N TYR A 223 -1.46 5.96 -2.39
CA TYR A 223 -2.15 6.44 -3.59
C TYR A 223 -3.42 5.60 -3.85
N PRO A 224 -4.24 5.93 -4.86
CA PRO A 224 -5.52 5.27 -5.08
C PRO A 224 -5.41 3.77 -5.37
N THR A 225 -4.23 3.27 -5.76
CA THR A 225 -4.03 1.86 -6.12
C THR A 225 -3.07 1.09 -5.20
N ALA A 226 -2.36 1.79 -4.32
CA ALA A 226 -1.31 1.22 -3.49
C ALA A 226 -1.22 1.93 -2.14
N TRP A 227 -0.83 1.20 -1.10
CA TRP A 227 -0.76 1.76 0.25
C TRP A 227 0.38 1.17 1.05
N SER A 228 1.11 2.03 1.76
CA SER A 228 2.25 1.65 2.58
C SER A 228 1.80 1.25 3.97
N ILE A 229 2.36 0.15 4.46
CA ILE A 229 2.02 -0.52 5.71
C ILE A 229 3.24 -1.34 6.17
N GLY A 230 3.30 -1.71 7.46
CA GLY A 230 4.36 -2.59 7.95
C GLY A 230 4.40 -3.91 7.15
N GLY A 231 5.59 -4.48 6.95
CA GLY A 231 5.75 -5.75 6.24
C GLY A 231 5.66 -5.69 4.71
N GLY A 232 5.57 -4.49 4.11
CA GLY A 232 5.58 -4.27 2.66
C GLY A 232 4.41 -3.43 2.18
N ASP A 233 4.31 -3.18 0.88
CA ASP A 233 3.19 -2.42 0.32
C ASP A 233 1.94 -3.29 0.09
N GLY A 234 0.78 -2.72 0.40
CA GLY A 234 -0.53 -3.27 0.09
C GLY A 234 -1.03 -2.81 -1.27
N THR A 235 -1.90 -3.61 -1.88
CA THR A 235 -2.57 -3.30 -3.15
C THR A 235 -4.07 -3.11 -2.95
N THR A 236 -4.80 -2.74 -4.00
CA THR A 236 -6.26 -2.59 -3.97
C THR A 236 -6.99 -3.87 -3.66
N ASP A 237 -6.41 -5.01 -4.01
CA ASP A 237 -6.98 -6.32 -3.70
C ASP A 237 -6.89 -6.70 -2.22
N ASP A 238 -6.12 -5.97 -1.42
CA ASP A 238 -6.14 -6.14 0.03
C ASP A 238 -7.33 -5.43 0.69
N PHE A 239 -8.00 -4.50 -0.02
CA PHE A 239 -9.07 -3.70 0.58
C PHE A 239 -10.36 -4.50 0.82
N PRO A 240 -11.14 -4.17 1.87
CA PRO A 240 -12.30 -4.95 2.30
C PRO A 240 -13.31 -5.20 1.17
N VAL A 241 -13.55 -6.47 0.90
CA VAL A 241 -14.66 -6.98 0.10
C VAL A 241 -15.39 -7.99 0.97
N GLY A 242 -16.70 -7.81 1.16
CA GLY A 242 -17.47 -8.79 1.91
C GLY A 242 -18.78 -8.26 2.47
N ASP A 243 -18.99 -8.54 3.76
CA ASP A 243 -20.19 -8.12 4.47
C ASP A 243 -20.33 -6.58 4.44
N PRO A 244 -21.57 -6.06 4.45
CA PRO A 244 -21.82 -4.62 4.45
C PRO A 244 -21.05 -3.91 5.56
N CYS A 245 -20.24 -2.92 5.20
CA CYS A 245 -19.39 -2.22 6.16
C CYS A 245 -19.38 -0.69 5.99
N ALA A 246 -19.03 0.01 7.06
CA ALA A 246 -18.70 1.42 7.06
C ALA A 246 -17.18 1.59 7.22
N ILE A 247 -16.55 2.42 6.39
CA ILE A 247 -15.09 2.60 6.37
C ILE A 247 -14.74 4.08 6.54
N HIS A 248 -13.80 4.37 7.44
CA HIS A 248 -13.06 5.63 7.45
C HIS A 248 -11.57 5.33 7.39
N ILE A 249 -10.90 5.96 6.43
CA ILE A 249 -9.46 5.82 6.27
C ILE A 249 -8.77 7.19 6.26
N VAL A 250 -7.72 7.29 7.07
CA VAL A 250 -6.72 8.37 7.01
C VAL A 250 -5.65 7.91 6.02
N HIS A 251 -5.77 8.38 4.77
CA HIS A 251 -4.87 8.01 3.66
C HIS A 251 -5.01 9.01 2.51
N SER A 252 -3.89 9.33 1.86
CA SER A 252 -3.80 10.31 0.78
C SER A 252 -4.34 9.78 -0.54
N GLY A 253 -5.31 10.46 -1.14
CA GLY A 253 -5.89 10.04 -2.41
C GLY A 253 -6.66 8.71 -2.38
N SER A 254 -7.05 8.19 -1.21
CA SER A 254 -7.71 6.88 -1.10
C SER A 254 -9.02 6.77 -1.91
N ALA A 255 -9.65 7.92 -2.16
CA ALA A 255 -10.87 8.09 -2.95
C ALA A 255 -10.64 9.04 -4.14
N ALA A 256 -9.47 8.97 -4.79
CA ALA A 256 -9.24 9.78 -5.98
C ALA A 256 -10.11 9.32 -7.15
N GLU A 257 -10.21 8.02 -7.39
CA GLU A 257 -11.03 7.45 -8.47
C GLU A 257 -12.08 6.47 -7.91
N PRO A 258 -13.03 6.95 -7.09
CA PRO A 258 -13.94 6.10 -6.31
C PRO A 258 -14.94 5.31 -7.17
N TYR A 259 -15.05 5.63 -8.46
CA TYR A 259 -15.90 4.91 -9.41
C TYR A 259 -15.17 3.75 -10.10
N ASP A 260 -13.84 3.72 -10.03
CA ASP A 260 -13.02 2.63 -10.55
C ASP A 260 -12.83 1.55 -9.47
N SER A 261 -13.39 0.35 -9.71
CA SER A 261 -13.32 -0.81 -8.80
C SER A 261 -11.91 -1.34 -8.53
N ASP A 262 -10.92 -0.89 -9.30
CA ASP A 262 -9.52 -1.24 -9.11
C ASP A 262 -8.72 -0.20 -8.30
N THR A 263 -9.41 0.78 -7.67
CA THR A 263 -8.84 1.66 -6.65
C THR A 263 -9.31 1.32 -5.22
N LEU A 264 -8.68 1.87 -4.18
CA LEU A 264 -8.98 1.56 -2.77
C LEU A 264 -10.45 1.86 -2.41
N ALA A 265 -10.93 3.09 -2.67
CA ALA A 265 -12.31 3.45 -2.41
C ALA A 265 -13.28 2.74 -3.33
N GLY A 266 -12.97 2.63 -4.63
CA GLY A 266 -13.86 1.93 -5.56
C GLY A 266 -13.99 0.46 -5.19
N ARG A 267 -12.89 -0.23 -4.89
CA ARG A 267 -12.92 -1.62 -4.41
C ARG A 267 -13.77 -1.76 -3.17
N ALA A 268 -13.59 -0.90 -2.17
CA ALA A 268 -14.39 -0.95 -0.95
C ALA A 268 -15.87 -0.73 -1.23
N LEU A 269 -16.22 0.31 -2.00
CA LEU A 269 -17.60 0.62 -2.34
C LEU A 269 -18.23 -0.55 -3.08
N TRP A 270 -17.67 -0.94 -4.22
CA TRP A 270 -18.16 -2.05 -5.02
C TRP A 270 -18.13 -3.40 -4.28
N GLY A 271 -17.23 -3.55 -3.31
CA GLY A 271 -17.08 -4.73 -2.45
C GLY A 271 -17.97 -4.78 -1.22
N GLY A 272 -18.86 -3.80 -1.00
CA GLY A 272 -19.87 -3.85 0.08
C GLY A 272 -19.85 -2.68 1.07
N ALA A 273 -18.88 -1.76 0.98
CA ALA A 273 -18.88 -0.59 1.86
C ALA A 273 -20.07 0.32 1.53
N TYR A 274 -21.02 0.49 2.45
CA TYR A 274 -22.17 1.37 2.25
C TYR A 274 -21.91 2.81 2.75
N VAL A 275 -20.88 2.97 3.58
CA VAL A 275 -20.29 4.26 3.95
C VAL A 275 -18.79 4.19 3.73
N TYR A 276 -18.22 5.20 3.07
CA TYR A 276 -16.77 5.34 2.89
C TYR A 276 -16.36 6.80 3.05
N VAL A 277 -15.39 7.06 3.93
CA VAL A 277 -14.81 8.41 4.11
C VAL A 277 -13.30 8.36 3.89
N GLY A 278 -12.82 9.15 2.94
CA GLY A 278 -11.41 9.22 2.54
C GLY A 278 -11.08 10.55 1.86
N SER A 279 -10.02 10.57 1.06
CA SER A 279 -9.56 11.80 0.39
C SER A 279 -9.43 11.65 -1.12
N ILE A 280 -9.76 12.72 -1.86
CA ILE A 280 -9.73 12.74 -3.33
C ILE A 280 -8.32 13.02 -3.90
N SER A 281 -7.41 13.49 -3.05
CA SER A 281 -6.01 13.81 -3.33
C SER A 281 -5.29 14.05 -2.00
N GLU A 282 -3.97 14.22 -2.02
CA GLU A 282 -3.15 14.51 -0.83
C GLU A 282 -3.75 15.64 0.03
N PRO A 283 -4.28 15.35 1.22
CA PRO A 283 -5.02 16.33 2.01
C PRO A 283 -4.20 16.95 3.14
N TYR A 284 -2.93 16.57 3.36
CA TYR A 284 -2.25 16.74 4.64
C TYR A 284 -2.94 15.98 5.78
N LEU A 285 -2.13 15.42 6.69
CA LEU A 285 -2.62 14.65 7.83
C LEU A 285 -3.64 15.44 8.68
N SER A 286 -3.38 16.72 8.92
CA SER A 286 -4.21 17.62 9.75
C SER A 286 -5.63 17.87 9.22
N ALA A 287 -5.93 17.53 7.97
CA ALA A 287 -7.27 17.61 7.40
C ALA A 287 -8.21 16.53 7.95
N PHE A 288 -7.67 15.37 8.33
CA PHE A 288 -8.47 14.29 8.90
C PHE A 288 -8.81 14.57 10.36
N GLN A 289 -10.01 14.14 10.76
CA GLN A 289 -10.37 14.15 12.16
C GLN A 289 -9.67 13.01 12.90
N ARG A 290 -9.22 13.28 14.12
CA ARG A 290 -8.48 12.30 14.92
C ARG A 290 -9.41 11.19 15.44
N PRO A 291 -8.93 9.93 15.54
CA PRO A 291 -9.75 8.82 16.06
C PRO A 291 -10.29 9.04 17.48
N ASP A 292 -9.52 9.71 18.35
CA ASP A 292 -9.92 10.09 19.71
C ASP A 292 -11.06 11.13 19.75
N TYR A 293 -11.31 11.83 18.65
CA TYR A 293 -12.47 12.70 18.48
C TYR A 293 -13.67 11.96 17.86
N ILE A 294 -13.40 11.12 16.85
CA ILE A 294 -14.43 10.38 16.10
C ILE A 294 -15.11 9.36 17.02
N ALA A 295 -14.33 8.45 17.62
CA ALA A 295 -14.83 7.29 18.34
C ALA A 295 -15.82 7.61 19.49
N PRO A 296 -15.57 8.57 20.41
CA PRO A 296 -16.53 8.88 21.47
C PRO A 296 -17.85 9.47 20.93
N ARG A 297 -17.81 10.19 19.81
CA ARG A 297 -19.03 10.75 19.18
C ARG A 297 -19.82 9.67 18.46
N LEU A 298 -19.15 8.75 17.77
CA LEU A 298 -19.78 7.56 17.20
C LEU A 298 -20.44 6.71 18.30
N ALA A 299 -19.74 6.47 19.41
CA ALA A 299 -20.28 5.73 20.54
C ALA A 299 -21.51 6.42 21.15
N ALA A 300 -21.56 7.76 21.13
CA ALA A 300 -22.70 8.56 21.55
C ALA A 300 -23.86 8.59 20.53
N GLY A 301 -23.70 7.98 19.35
CA GLY A 301 -24.73 7.91 18.31
C GLY A 301 -24.75 9.10 17.35
N ALA A 302 -23.68 9.89 17.27
CA ALA A 302 -23.57 10.95 16.26
C ALA A 302 -23.47 10.37 14.84
N PRO A 303 -23.94 11.09 13.81
CA PRO A 303 -23.85 10.62 12.43
C PRO A 303 -22.41 10.42 11.96
N PHE A 304 -22.11 9.29 11.34
CA PHE A 304 -20.76 8.84 11.05
C PHE A 304 -19.99 9.86 10.21
N ILE A 305 -20.55 10.24 9.06
CA ILE A 305 -19.95 11.22 8.14
C ILE A 305 -19.72 12.56 8.86
N ALA A 306 -20.65 13.02 9.70
CA ALA A 306 -20.50 14.26 10.44
C ALA A 306 -19.34 14.23 11.46
N THR A 307 -19.05 13.07 12.06
CA THR A 307 -17.92 12.93 13.01
C THR A 307 -16.56 13.02 12.32
N CYS A 308 -16.47 12.64 11.04
CA CYS A 308 -15.22 12.66 10.28
C CYS A 308 -14.88 14.07 9.73
N ARG A 309 -15.80 15.03 9.82
CA ARG A 309 -15.62 16.38 9.27
C ARG A 309 -15.03 17.36 10.28
N ARG A 310 -14.12 18.21 9.79
CA ARG A 310 -13.56 19.35 10.53
C ARG A 310 -14.64 20.39 10.82
N ARG A 311 -14.57 20.97 12.02
CA ARG A 311 -15.40 22.08 12.50
C ARG A 311 -14.60 23.38 12.52
N LEU A 312 -15.32 24.51 12.51
CA LEU A 312 -14.73 25.84 12.65
C LEU A 312 -13.80 25.89 13.89
N GLY A 313 -12.65 26.55 13.76
CA GLY A 313 -11.63 26.64 14.81
C GLY A 313 -10.62 25.49 14.84
N GLN A 314 -10.79 24.45 14.00
CA GLN A 314 -9.79 23.39 13.83
C GLN A 314 -8.86 23.66 12.63
N ALA A 315 -7.66 23.08 12.61
CA ALA A 315 -6.78 23.15 11.44
C ALA A 315 -7.46 22.57 10.19
N SER A 316 -7.26 23.16 9.01
CA SER A 316 -7.92 22.74 7.76
C SER A 316 -9.45 22.72 7.88
N ALA A 317 -10.03 23.65 8.66
CA ALA A 317 -11.47 23.74 8.87
C ALA A 317 -12.24 24.33 7.68
N GLY A 318 -11.59 24.84 6.63
CA GLY A 318 -12.25 25.30 5.40
C GLY A 318 -12.62 24.15 4.45
N PRO A 319 -13.21 24.46 3.28
CA PRO A 319 -13.39 23.49 2.19
C PRO A 319 -12.08 22.80 1.85
N TRP A 320 -12.06 21.47 1.84
CA TRP A 320 -10.83 20.70 1.64
C TRP A 320 -11.05 19.45 0.75
N ARG A 321 -10.16 18.46 0.85
CA ARG A 321 -10.06 17.29 -0.06
C ARG A 321 -10.68 16.01 0.47
N LEU A 322 -11.53 16.07 1.50
CA LEU A 322 -12.21 14.90 2.04
C LEU A 322 -13.56 14.68 1.37
N ILE A 323 -13.86 13.44 1.00
CA ILE A 323 -15.13 13.02 0.40
C ILE A 323 -15.78 11.95 1.26
N ALA A 324 -17.12 11.86 1.20
CA ALA A 324 -17.87 10.86 1.94
C ALA A 324 -18.96 10.26 1.05
N PHE A 325 -18.94 8.94 0.93
CA PHE A 325 -19.99 8.14 0.30
C PHE A 325 -20.89 7.54 1.37
N GLY A 326 -22.17 7.39 1.05
CA GLY A 326 -23.20 6.85 1.93
C GLY A 326 -24.11 7.91 2.54
N ASP A 327 -24.99 7.44 3.42
CA ASP A 327 -26.02 8.24 4.09
C ASP A 327 -25.41 9.16 5.17
N PRO A 328 -25.53 10.50 5.05
CA PRO A 328 -25.04 11.45 6.06
C PRO A 328 -25.74 11.34 7.43
N LEU A 329 -26.88 10.66 7.51
CA LEU A 329 -27.64 10.39 8.73
C LEU A 329 -27.40 8.98 9.31
N PHE A 330 -26.49 8.20 8.71
CA PHE A 330 -26.10 6.91 9.28
C PHE A 330 -25.42 7.09 10.64
N CYS A 331 -25.91 6.39 11.66
CA CYS A 331 -25.44 6.45 13.04
C CYS A 331 -25.23 5.04 13.58
N VAL A 332 -24.25 4.87 14.47
CA VAL A 332 -24.05 3.63 15.23
C VAL A 332 -24.93 3.68 16.51
N ARG A 333 -26.03 2.90 16.56
CA ARG A 333 -27.13 2.98 17.56
C ARG A 333 -27.08 1.87 18.64
N ARG A 334 -27.76 2.10 19.80
CA ARG A 334 -27.74 1.23 21.02
C ARG A 334 -28.60 0.01 20.90
N LYS A 335 -29.63 0.14 20.11
CA LYS A 335 -30.50 -0.95 19.75
C LYS A 335 -30.60 -0.88 18.23
N PRO A 336 -30.68 -2.02 17.53
CA PRO A 336 -31.15 -2.05 16.16
C PRO A 336 -32.40 -1.19 16.01
N ALA A 337 -32.65 -0.65 14.82
CA ALA A 337 -33.95 -0.05 14.56
C ALA A 337 -35.02 -1.09 14.94
N GLN A 338 -35.92 -0.73 15.85
CA GLN A 338 -36.97 -1.64 16.28
C GLN A 338 -37.81 -1.95 15.05
N ARG A 339 -37.85 -3.23 14.64
CA ARG A 339 -38.79 -3.66 13.59
C ARG A 339 -40.18 -3.45 14.17
N VAL A 340 -40.87 -2.43 13.70
CA VAL A 340 -42.27 -2.19 14.07
C VAL A 340 -43.04 -3.41 13.57
N SER A 341 -43.83 -4.06 14.44
CA SER A 341 -44.83 -5.01 13.96
C SER A 341 -45.66 -4.28 12.91
N ALA A 342 -45.81 -4.84 11.71
CA ALA A 342 -46.50 -4.19 10.60
C ALA A 342 -47.93 -3.78 11.02
N ALA A 343 -48.04 -2.57 11.58
CA ALA A 343 -49.29 -1.97 11.98
C ALA A 343 -49.62 -0.99 10.87
N ALA A 344 -50.57 -1.42 10.03
CA ALA A 344 -50.99 -0.86 8.76
C ALA A 344 -50.08 -1.19 7.56
N VAL A 345 -50.70 -1.88 6.60
CA VAL A 345 -50.28 -1.96 5.20
C VAL A 345 -50.18 -0.52 4.68
N LEU A 346 -48.97 0.00 4.52
CA LEU A 346 -48.75 1.36 3.98
C LEU A 346 -48.92 1.41 2.44
N VAL A 347 -48.87 0.25 1.78
CA VAL A 347 -49.08 0.05 0.33
C VAL A 347 -49.63 -1.38 0.15
N ASP A 348 -50.76 -1.54 -0.55
CA ASP A 348 -51.31 -2.88 -0.85
C ASP A 348 -50.28 -3.66 -1.71
N ALA A 349 -50.08 -4.95 -1.44
CA ALA A 349 -49.20 -5.78 -2.27
C ALA A 349 -49.61 -5.75 -3.75
N ALA A 350 -50.92 -5.61 -4.03
CA ALA A 350 -51.45 -5.40 -5.38
C ALA A 350 -51.00 -4.07 -6.03
N GLU A 351 -50.66 -3.05 -5.24
CA GLU A 351 -50.19 -1.74 -5.74
C GLU A 351 -48.69 -1.74 -6.07
N THR A 352 -47.90 -2.66 -5.49
CA THR A 352 -46.45 -2.73 -5.73
C THR A 352 -46.09 -3.41 -7.07
N GLY A 353 -46.97 -4.27 -7.59
CA GLY A 353 -46.73 -5.06 -8.80
C GLY A 353 -45.57 -6.07 -8.68
N VAL A 354 -44.98 -6.26 -7.49
CA VAL A 354 -43.85 -7.18 -7.29
C VAL A 354 -44.37 -8.55 -6.89
N ALA A 355 -44.49 -9.45 -7.86
CA ALA A 355 -44.68 -10.87 -7.59
C ALA A 355 -43.35 -11.48 -7.12
N LEU A 356 -43.29 -11.93 -5.87
CA LEU A 356 -42.22 -12.82 -5.45
C LEU A 356 -42.44 -14.17 -6.16
N PRO A 357 -41.41 -14.77 -6.80
CA PRO A 357 -41.55 -16.13 -7.31
C PRO A 357 -41.97 -17.04 -6.14
N ALA A 358 -42.95 -17.91 -6.40
CA ALA A 358 -43.47 -18.81 -5.38
C ALA A 358 -42.33 -19.63 -4.77
N GLN A 359 -42.29 -19.75 -3.44
CA GLN A 359 -41.40 -20.70 -2.78
C GLN A 359 -41.68 -22.10 -3.33
N GLY A 360 -40.65 -22.72 -3.93
CA GLY A 360 -40.77 -24.05 -4.54
C GLY A 360 -40.85 -24.04 -6.07
N VAL A 361 -39.94 -23.33 -6.76
CA VAL A 361 -39.74 -23.55 -8.20
C VAL A 361 -39.29 -25.00 -8.39
N THR A 362 -40.10 -25.78 -9.09
CA THR A 362 -39.98 -27.23 -9.32
C THR A 362 -38.81 -27.59 -10.24
N ASP A 363 -38.17 -28.73 -9.97
CA ASP A 363 -37.14 -29.45 -10.74
C ASP A 363 -36.96 -28.98 -12.20
N GLY A 364 -35.98 -28.11 -12.42
CA GLY A 364 -35.44 -27.78 -13.74
C GLY A 364 -33.91 -27.88 -13.72
N SER A 365 -33.31 -28.58 -14.67
CA SER A 365 -31.84 -28.79 -14.72
C SER A 365 -31.09 -27.74 -15.54
N ASP A 366 -31.75 -26.67 -15.99
CA ASP A 366 -31.12 -25.64 -16.81
C ASP A 366 -30.52 -24.49 -15.99
N THR A 367 -29.59 -23.73 -16.60
CA THR A 367 -28.90 -22.63 -15.91
C THR A 367 -29.84 -21.50 -15.50
N LYS A 368 -30.93 -21.25 -16.22
CA LYS A 368 -31.89 -20.19 -15.87
C LYS A 368 -32.57 -20.51 -14.55
N HIS A 369 -33.01 -21.75 -14.39
CA HIS A 369 -33.59 -22.25 -13.16
C HIS A 369 -32.60 -22.19 -11.99
N SER A 370 -31.36 -22.66 -12.20
CA SER A 370 -30.32 -22.59 -11.16
C SER A 370 -29.99 -21.15 -10.74
N LEU A 371 -30.00 -20.20 -11.68
CA LEU A 371 -29.78 -18.78 -11.39
C LEU A 371 -30.93 -18.15 -10.60
N GLU A 372 -32.18 -18.50 -10.92
CA GLU A 372 -33.36 -18.05 -10.17
C GLU A 372 -33.36 -18.61 -8.73
N GLN A 373 -32.99 -19.88 -8.57
CA GLN A 373 -32.81 -20.49 -7.24
C GLN A 373 -31.69 -19.82 -6.46
N LEU A 374 -30.53 -19.58 -7.08
CA LEU A 374 -29.41 -18.86 -6.47
C LEU A 374 -29.86 -17.49 -5.95
N ARG A 375 -30.52 -16.70 -6.79
CA ARG A 375 -31.03 -15.36 -6.41
C ARG A 375 -32.05 -15.42 -5.28
N SER A 376 -32.95 -16.40 -5.32
CA SER A 376 -33.97 -16.59 -4.29
C SER A 376 -33.35 -16.99 -2.96
N ALA A 377 -32.41 -17.93 -2.97
CA ALA A 377 -31.68 -18.37 -1.79
C ALA A 377 -30.87 -17.22 -1.17
N ARG A 378 -30.18 -16.42 -1.99
CA ARG A 378 -29.48 -15.20 -1.56
C ARG A 378 -30.41 -14.18 -0.93
N TRP A 379 -31.58 -13.95 -1.53
CA TRP A 379 -32.59 -13.03 -1.00
C TRP A 379 -33.11 -13.49 0.38
N LEU A 380 -33.30 -14.79 0.56
CA LEU A 380 -33.74 -15.39 1.82
C LEU A 380 -32.62 -15.51 2.86
N GLY A 381 -31.37 -15.24 2.48
CA GLY A 381 -30.20 -15.42 3.34
C GLY A 381 -29.77 -16.88 3.53
N ASP A 382 -30.31 -17.81 2.73
CA ASP A 382 -29.95 -19.23 2.76
C ASP A 382 -28.70 -19.49 1.91
N ARG A 383 -27.53 -19.31 2.53
CA ARG A 383 -26.23 -19.52 1.88
C ARG A 383 -26.00 -20.99 1.49
N ALA A 384 -26.56 -21.95 2.22
CA ALA A 384 -26.39 -23.37 1.93
C ALA A 384 -27.15 -23.74 0.64
N ALA A 385 -28.39 -23.28 0.51
CA ALA A 385 -29.16 -23.42 -0.73
C ALA A 385 -28.50 -22.66 -1.89
N ALA A 386 -27.98 -21.45 -1.64
CA ALA A 386 -27.27 -20.67 -2.65
C ALA A 386 -26.06 -21.44 -3.21
N LEU A 387 -25.19 -21.99 -2.35
CA LEU A 387 -24.04 -22.78 -2.77
C LEU A 387 -24.46 -24.06 -3.52
N ALA A 388 -25.53 -24.72 -3.10
CA ALA A 388 -26.07 -25.88 -3.80
C ALA A 388 -26.53 -25.51 -5.22
N SER A 389 -27.23 -24.38 -5.39
CA SER A 389 -27.63 -23.85 -6.70
C SER A 389 -26.44 -23.46 -7.56
N VAL A 390 -25.34 -22.97 -6.99
CA VAL A 390 -24.11 -22.72 -7.77
C VAL A 390 -23.56 -24.02 -8.35
N ARG A 391 -23.50 -25.07 -7.53
CA ARG A 391 -22.97 -26.37 -7.93
C ARG A 391 -23.89 -27.14 -8.89
N SER A 392 -25.15 -26.72 -9.04
CA SER A 392 -26.07 -27.27 -10.04
C SER A 392 -26.02 -26.57 -11.40
N ILE A 393 -25.25 -25.50 -11.55
CA ILE A 393 -25.10 -24.79 -12.83
C ILE A 393 -24.39 -25.69 -13.84
N THR A 394 -25.10 -26.06 -14.91
CA THR A 394 -24.60 -26.96 -15.97
C THR A 394 -24.02 -26.22 -17.18
N ASP A 395 -24.48 -24.99 -17.45
CA ASP A 395 -23.93 -24.11 -18.49
C ASP A 395 -23.57 -22.74 -17.91
N PRO A 396 -22.32 -22.56 -17.42
CA PRO A 396 -21.80 -21.28 -16.92
C PRO A 396 -21.86 -20.12 -17.92
N ALA A 397 -21.85 -20.38 -19.23
CA ALA A 397 -21.85 -19.33 -20.25
C ALA A 397 -23.19 -18.59 -20.32
N ALA A 398 -24.27 -19.22 -19.84
CA ALA A 398 -25.59 -18.62 -19.74
C ALA A 398 -25.80 -17.72 -18.51
N LEU A 399 -24.83 -17.63 -17.60
CA LEU A 399 -24.89 -16.70 -16.48
C LEU A 399 -24.76 -15.25 -16.98
N ASP A 400 -25.59 -14.36 -16.43
CA ASP A 400 -25.35 -12.93 -16.55
C ASP A 400 -24.26 -12.46 -15.56
N GLY A 401 -23.76 -11.24 -15.77
CA GLY A 401 -22.69 -10.67 -14.94
C GLY A 401 -22.98 -10.68 -13.43
N PRO A 402 -24.15 -10.20 -12.97
CA PRO A 402 -24.52 -10.27 -11.55
C PRO A 402 -24.62 -11.71 -11.03
N GLY A 403 -25.19 -12.63 -11.82
CA GLY A 403 -25.31 -14.04 -11.47
C GLY A 403 -23.95 -14.71 -11.31
N LEU A 404 -23.02 -14.45 -12.23
CA LEU A 404 -21.63 -14.90 -12.13
C LEU A 404 -20.95 -14.34 -10.88
N GLY A 405 -21.14 -13.04 -10.58
CA GLY A 405 -20.64 -12.42 -9.37
C GLY A 405 -21.15 -13.09 -8.09
N MET A 406 -22.46 -13.35 -7.99
CA MET A 406 -23.06 -14.05 -6.85
C MET A 406 -22.51 -15.46 -6.70
N ALA A 407 -22.36 -16.21 -7.80
CA ALA A 407 -21.87 -17.58 -7.77
C ALA A 407 -20.39 -17.65 -7.33
N LEU A 408 -19.55 -16.77 -7.87
CA LEU A 408 -18.14 -16.67 -7.47
C LEU A 408 -17.99 -16.24 -6.00
N GLU A 409 -18.88 -15.40 -5.51
CA GLU A 409 -18.92 -15.02 -4.08
C GLU A 409 -19.18 -16.24 -3.19
N GLU A 410 -20.19 -17.07 -3.49
CA GLU A 410 -20.50 -18.28 -2.71
C GLU A 410 -19.32 -19.26 -2.70
N LEU A 411 -18.71 -19.50 -3.86
CA LEU A 411 -17.53 -20.36 -3.95
C LEU A 411 -16.35 -19.75 -3.19
N ALA A 412 -16.21 -18.43 -3.20
CA ALA A 412 -15.16 -17.76 -2.46
C ALA A 412 -15.34 -17.87 -0.94
N ILE A 413 -16.58 -17.78 -0.44
CA ILE A 413 -16.91 -17.98 0.97
C ILE A 413 -16.70 -19.43 1.39
N ALA A 414 -17.03 -20.39 0.50
CA ALA A 414 -16.84 -21.82 0.71
C ALA A 414 -15.39 -22.30 0.56
N ASP A 415 -14.45 -21.38 0.30
CA ASP A 415 -13.03 -21.66 0.03
C ASP A 415 -12.79 -22.62 -1.14
N ALA A 416 -13.70 -22.62 -2.12
CA ALA A 416 -13.67 -23.47 -3.30
C ALA A 416 -12.93 -22.80 -4.47
N ALA A 417 -11.66 -22.44 -4.25
CA ALA A 417 -10.89 -21.61 -5.18
C ALA A 417 -10.74 -22.22 -6.60
N THR A 418 -10.59 -23.54 -6.69
CA THR A 418 -10.52 -24.26 -7.98
C THR A 418 -11.87 -24.24 -8.71
N GLU A 419 -12.98 -24.49 -7.99
CA GLU A 419 -14.34 -24.40 -8.57
C GLU A 419 -14.59 -23.00 -9.12
N ALA A 420 -14.20 -21.96 -8.37
CA ALA A 420 -14.36 -20.56 -8.78
C ALA A 420 -13.53 -20.23 -10.04
N ALA A 421 -12.29 -20.71 -10.11
CA ALA A 421 -11.44 -20.51 -11.29
C ALA A 421 -12.01 -21.20 -12.54
N THR A 422 -12.58 -22.40 -12.39
CA THR A 422 -13.28 -23.11 -13.48
C THR A 422 -14.54 -22.38 -13.92
N LEU A 423 -15.40 -21.98 -12.96
CA LEU A 423 -16.61 -21.22 -13.24
C LEU A 423 -16.31 -19.92 -14.00
N TRP A 424 -15.29 -19.19 -13.57
CA TRP A 424 -14.82 -17.98 -14.25
C TRP A 424 -14.39 -18.26 -15.70
N ALA A 425 -13.54 -19.27 -15.92
CA ALA A 425 -13.03 -19.61 -17.25
C ALA A 425 -14.13 -20.09 -18.22
N SER A 426 -15.20 -20.70 -17.69
CA SER A 426 -16.35 -21.18 -18.47
C SER A 426 -17.44 -20.13 -18.70
N ALA A 427 -17.37 -18.97 -18.05
CA ALA A 427 -18.36 -17.92 -18.19
C ALA A 427 -18.22 -17.14 -19.51
N SER A 428 -19.30 -16.48 -19.94
CA SER A 428 -19.25 -15.66 -21.15
C SER A 428 -18.38 -14.41 -20.97
N PRO A 429 -17.72 -13.91 -22.04
CA PRO A 429 -16.95 -12.66 -21.96
C PRO A 429 -17.76 -11.48 -21.43
N SER A 430 -19.04 -11.39 -21.79
CA SER A 430 -19.93 -10.33 -21.30
C SER A 430 -20.17 -10.41 -19.80
N ALA A 431 -20.32 -11.61 -19.22
CA ALA A 431 -20.47 -11.77 -17.78
C ALA A 431 -19.17 -11.46 -17.04
N GLN A 432 -18.02 -11.80 -17.63
CA GLN A 432 -16.69 -11.47 -17.12
C GLN A 432 -16.38 -9.95 -17.11
N GLU A 433 -17.12 -9.13 -17.86
CA GLU A 433 -17.00 -7.67 -17.75
C GLU A 433 -17.60 -7.11 -16.45
N HIS A 434 -18.43 -7.88 -15.73
CA HIS A 434 -19.06 -7.40 -14.51
C HIS A 434 -18.05 -7.26 -13.36
N TYR A 435 -18.00 -6.08 -12.74
CA TYR A 435 -17.01 -5.72 -11.71
C TYR A 435 -16.94 -6.74 -10.56
N ALA A 436 -18.09 -7.15 -10.01
CA ALA A 436 -18.11 -8.07 -8.86
C ALA A 436 -17.57 -9.44 -9.24
N ALA A 437 -17.86 -9.91 -10.46
CA ALA A 437 -17.36 -11.20 -10.94
C ALA A 437 -15.83 -11.18 -11.04
N ARG A 438 -15.24 -10.10 -11.57
CA ARG A 438 -13.78 -9.94 -11.62
C ARG A 438 -13.15 -9.96 -10.24
N VAL A 439 -13.70 -9.19 -9.30
CA VAL A 439 -13.18 -9.09 -7.94
C VAL A 439 -13.16 -10.46 -7.25
N TYR A 440 -14.27 -11.21 -7.32
CA TYR A 440 -14.36 -12.54 -6.68
C TYR A 440 -13.55 -13.63 -7.39
N ALA A 441 -13.47 -13.60 -8.72
CA ALA A 441 -12.58 -14.49 -9.47
C ALA A 441 -11.12 -14.26 -9.10
N ARG A 442 -10.69 -12.99 -9.06
CA ARG A 442 -9.33 -12.59 -8.72
C ARG A 442 -8.94 -13.04 -7.30
N ALA A 443 -9.79 -12.80 -6.32
CA ALA A 443 -9.57 -13.23 -4.93
C ALA A 443 -9.43 -14.76 -4.82
N SER A 444 -10.23 -15.52 -5.58
CA SER A 444 -10.15 -16.98 -5.58
C SER A 444 -8.89 -17.50 -6.27
N ILE A 445 -8.51 -16.94 -7.43
CA ILE A 445 -7.27 -17.31 -8.13
C ILE A 445 -6.03 -16.99 -7.28
N ALA A 446 -6.03 -15.84 -6.61
CA ALA A 446 -5.01 -15.46 -5.64
C ALA A 446 -4.81 -16.52 -4.56
N ARG A 447 -5.88 -17.08 -3.99
CA ARG A 447 -5.76 -18.17 -3.00
C ARG A 447 -5.14 -19.43 -3.58
N SER A 448 -5.51 -19.82 -4.80
CA SER A 448 -4.88 -20.97 -5.46
C SER A 448 -3.37 -20.74 -5.65
N MET A 449 -2.96 -19.50 -5.91
CA MET A 449 -1.54 -19.13 -6.01
C MET A 449 -0.84 -19.14 -4.64
N ASP A 450 -1.46 -18.61 -3.59
CA ASP A 450 -0.91 -18.71 -2.23
C ASP A 450 -0.76 -20.18 -1.80
N ALA A 451 -1.75 -21.03 -2.07
CA ALA A 451 -1.68 -22.46 -1.77
C ALA A 451 -0.56 -23.16 -2.55
N ALA A 452 -0.41 -22.86 -3.85
CA ALA A 452 0.68 -23.38 -4.66
C ALA A 452 2.05 -22.93 -4.14
N LEU A 453 2.21 -21.66 -3.79
CA LEU A 453 3.46 -21.11 -3.28
C LEU A 453 3.80 -21.62 -1.88
N ALA A 454 2.80 -21.88 -1.04
CA ALA A 454 2.98 -22.51 0.27
C ALA A 454 3.46 -23.98 0.14
N ALA A 455 3.09 -24.64 -0.96
CA ALA A 455 3.60 -25.96 -1.33
C ALA A 455 4.93 -25.91 -2.13
N ASP A 456 5.53 -24.71 -2.27
CA ASP A 456 6.71 -24.46 -3.10
C ASP A 456 6.55 -24.94 -4.57
N ASP A 457 5.30 -24.97 -5.08
CA ASP A 457 4.98 -25.31 -6.46
C ASP A 457 4.87 -24.04 -7.32
N SER A 458 6.02 -23.56 -7.78
CA SER A 458 6.09 -22.40 -8.68
C SER A 458 5.36 -22.65 -10.01
N ALA A 459 5.23 -23.90 -10.48
CA ALA A 459 4.58 -24.22 -11.74
C ALA A 459 3.05 -24.10 -11.63
N ALA A 460 2.46 -24.61 -10.55
CA ALA A 460 1.05 -24.40 -10.25
C ALA A 460 0.74 -22.91 -10.03
N ALA A 461 1.63 -22.17 -9.37
CA ALA A 461 1.49 -20.73 -9.20
C ALA A 461 1.52 -19.98 -10.54
N MET A 462 2.44 -20.32 -11.45
CA MET A 462 2.48 -19.76 -12.81
C MET A 462 1.19 -20.08 -13.60
N SER A 463 0.71 -21.33 -13.55
CA SER A 463 -0.56 -21.71 -14.22
C SER A 463 -1.76 -20.94 -13.67
N ALA A 464 -1.82 -20.71 -12.35
CA ALA A 464 -2.87 -19.90 -11.77
C ALA A 464 -2.71 -18.40 -12.13
N CYS A 465 -1.48 -17.91 -12.26
CA CYS A 465 -1.21 -16.55 -12.74
C CYS A 465 -1.69 -16.32 -14.19
N GLU A 466 -1.71 -17.34 -15.04
CA GLU A 466 -2.30 -17.23 -16.38
C GLU A 466 -3.80 -16.94 -16.32
N ARG A 467 -4.51 -17.63 -15.41
CA ARG A 467 -5.93 -17.35 -15.14
C ARG A 467 -6.10 -15.96 -14.54
N LEU A 468 -5.17 -15.51 -13.71
CA LEU A 468 -5.22 -14.18 -13.11
C LEU A 468 -5.29 -13.08 -14.17
N PHE A 469 -4.48 -13.15 -15.24
CA PHE A 469 -4.48 -12.15 -16.32
C PHE A 469 -5.87 -11.95 -16.95
N THR A 470 -6.67 -13.01 -17.03
CA THR A 470 -8.03 -12.93 -17.60
C THR A 470 -8.99 -12.08 -16.76
N THR A 471 -8.69 -11.85 -15.47
CA THR A 471 -9.47 -10.98 -14.58
C THR A 471 -9.13 -9.48 -14.73
N LYS A 472 -8.24 -9.14 -15.67
CA LYS A 472 -7.72 -7.79 -15.93
C LYS A 472 -7.22 -7.10 -14.64
N PRO A 473 -6.28 -7.71 -13.89
CA PRO A 473 -5.78 -7.16 -12.64
C PRO A 473 -4.98 -5.86 -12.82
N PRO A 474 -4.94 -4.98 -11.80
CA PRO A 474 -3.99 -3.87 -11.73
C PRO A 474 -2.54 -4.34 -11.81
N GLU A 475 -1.66 -3.51 -12.38
CA GLU A 475 -0.27 -3.88 -12.60
C GLU A 475 0.48 -4.19 -11.30
N ASN A 476 0.27 -3.39 -10.25
CA ASN A 476 0.90 -3.61 -8.95
C ASN A 476 0.45 -4.92 -8.27
N PHE A 477 -0.77 -5.41 -8.56
CA PHE A 477 -1.20 -6.72 -8.10
C PHE A 477 -0.45 -7.85 -8.79
N VAL A 478 -0.28 -7.76 -10.10
CA VAL A 478 0.52 -8.73 -10.87
C VAL A 478 1.96 -8.73 -10.38
N ALA A 479 2.57 -7.56 -10.19
CA ALA A 479 3.93 -7.42 -9.69
C ALA A 479 4.15 -8.20 -8.39
N ARG A 480 3.28 -8.00 -7.39
CA ARG A 480 3.33 -8.72 -6.10
C ARG A 480 3.37 -10.24 -6.28
N TRP A 481 2.56 -10.79 -7.19
CA TRP A 481 2.51 -12.23 -7.41
C TRP A 481 3.71 -12.75 -8.17
N LEU A 482 4.19 -12.01 -9.15
CA LEU A 482 5.42 -12.35 -9.84
C LEU A 482 6.63 -12.32 -8.91
N ASP A 483 6.71 -11.38 -7.97
CA ASP A 483 7.75 -11.34 -6.95
C ASP A 483 7.71 -12.60 -6.06
N LYS A 484 6.52 -13.01 -5.62
CA LYS A 484 6.34 -14.26 -4.84
C LYS A 484 6.73 -15.50 -5.64
N ILE A 485 6.31 -15.58 -6.92
CA ILE A 485 6.65 -16.68 -7.83
C ILE A 485 8.17 -16.72 -8.06
N GLY A 486 8.80 -15.56 -8.30
CA GLY A 486 10.25 -15.43 -8.44
C GLY A 486 11.00 -15.89 -7.20
N ALA A 487 10.56 -15.47 -6.02
CA ALA A 487 11.13 -15.92 -4.75
C ALA A 487 11.01 -17.44 -4.55
N SER A 488 9.84 -18.03 -4.86
CA SER A 488 9.66 -19.49 -4.82
C SER A 488 10.57 -20.19 -5.82
N ALA A 489 10.61 -19.74 -7.07
CA ALA A 489 11.45 -20.31 -8.12
C ALA A 489 12.94 -20.24 -7.79
N LYS A 490 13.40 -19.16 -7.14
CA LYS A 490 14.76 -19.04 -6.62
C LYS A 490 15.05 -20.11 -5.56
N ARG A 491 14.18 -20.24 -4.56
CA ARG A 491 14.34 -21.24 -3.48
C ARG A 491 14.35 -22.68 -4.01
N THR A 492 13.47 -22.98 -4.97
CA THR A 492 13.30 -24.32 -5.56
C THR A 492 14.20 -24.59 -6.76
N LYS A 493 15.05 -23.63 -7.14
CA LYS A 493 15.99 -23.71 -8.28
C LYS A 493 15.30 -23.92 -9.64
N THR A 494 14.12 -23.32 -9.83
CA THR A 494 13.33 -23.39 -11.07
C THR A 494 13.31 -22.06 -11.86
N LEU A 495 14.24 -21.14 -11.59
CA LEU A 495 14.38 -19.87 -12.32
C LEU A 495 14.43 -20.02 -13.86
N PRO A 496 15.08 -21.05 -14.45
CA PRO A 496 15.03 -21.24 -15.90
C PRO A 496 13.62 -21.50 -16.45
N ALA A 497 12.80 -22.25 -15.71
CA ALA A 497 11.41 -22.52 -16.08
C ALA A 497 10.57 -21.24 -15.99
N LEU A 498 10.77 -20.44 -14.94
CA LEU A 498 10.14 -19.13 -14.81
C LEU A 498 10.51 -18.19 -15.97
N ARG A 499 11.79 -18.12 -16.35
CA ARG A 499 12.25 -17.30 -17.49
C ARG A 499 11.61 -17.73 -18.80
N ALA A 500 11.52 -19.03 -19.07
CA ALA A 500 10.88 -19.55 -20.27
C ALA A 500 9.38 -19.18 -20.30
N TRP A 501 8.69 -19.29 -19.16
CA TRP A 501 7.29 -18.88 -19.03
C TRP A 501 7.11 -17.37 -19.24
N LEU A 502 7.95 -16.54 -18.60
CA LEU A 502 7.92 -15.08 -18.75
C LEU A 502 8.17 -14.64 -20.20
N ALA A 503 9.14 -15.24 -20.89
CA ALA A 503 9.44 -14.91 -22.28
C ALA A 503 8.23 -15.10 -23.21
N GLN A 504 7.47 -16.19 -23.02
CA GLN A 504 6.24 -16.43 -23.77
C GLN A 504 5.19 -15.36 -23.49
N ARG A 505 5.00 -14.96 -22.23
CA ARG A 505 4.01 -13.93 -21.84
C ARG A 505 4.44 -12.51 -22.20
N ILE A 506 5.72 -12.21 -22.29
CA ILE A 506 6.21 -10.94 -22.80
C ILE A 506 5.85 -10.78 -24.29
N ALA A 507 5.93 -11.87 -25.06
CA ALA A 507 5.61 -11.89 -26.50
C ALA A 507 4.10 -11.97 -26.80
N ASP A 508 3.28 -12.43 -25.84
CA ASP A 508 1.84 -12.59 -25.99
C ASP A 508 1.11 -11.23 -25.88
N GLU A 509 0.15 -10.99 -26.77
CA GLU A 509 -0.63 -9.75 -26.80
C GLU A 509 -1.74 -9.74 -25.74
N ALA A 510 -2.18 -10.91 -25.28
CA ALA A 510 -3.15 -11.02 -24.17
C ALA A 510 -2.58 -10.47 -22.84
N THR A 511 -1.25 -10.42 -22.72
CA THR A 511 -0.52 -9.93 -21.54
C THR A 511 0.23 -8.61 -21.79
N ALA A 512 -0.09 -7.92 -22.89
CA ALA A 512 0.56 -6.66 -23.27
C ALA A 512 0.50 -5.59 -22.16
N ALA A 513 -0.61 -5.55 -21.40
CA ALA A 513 -0.83 -4.61 -20.29
C ALA A 513 0.18 -4.77 -19.14
N TRP A 514 0.79 -5.95 -18.97
CA TRP A 514 1.76 -6.24 -17.89
C TRP A 514 3.16 -6.53 -18.41
N ARG A 515 3.42 -6.26 -19.70
CA ARG A 515 4.68 -6.58 -20.38
C ARG A 515 5.89 -5.98 -19.65
N GLN A 516 5.74 -4.79 -19.09
CA GLN A 516 6.79 -4.12 -18.30
C GLN A 516 7.11 -4.87 -17.01
N THR A 517 6.08 -5.18 -16.22
CA THR A 517 6.20 -5.94 -14.97
C THR A 517 6.73 -7.37 -15.19
N LEU A 518 6.32 -8.04 -16.29
CA LEU A 518 6.86 -9.33 -16.69
C LEU A 518 8.35 -9.25 -17.06
N ALA A 519 8.76 -8.23 -17.83
CA ALA A 519 10.16 -8.00 -18.19
C ALA A 519 11.03 -7.71 -16.96
N ALA A 520 10.54 -6.90 -16.02
CA ALA A 520 11.23 -6.62 -14.76
C ALA A 520 11.45 -7.90 -13.92
N THR A 521 10.45 -8.78 -13.86
CA THR A 521 10.57 -10.08 -13.18
C THR A 521 11.57 -11.00 -13.88
N SER A 522 11.60 -10.99 -15.22
CA SER A 522 12.56 -11.79 -15.99
C SER A 522 14.00 -11.34 -15.73
N ALA A 523 14.24 -10.02 -15.75
CA ALA A 523 15.52 -9.42 -15.41
C ALA A 523 15.96 -9.74 -13.98
N ARG A 524 15.03 -9.75 -13.02
CA ARG A 524 15.28 -10.19 -11.64
C ARG A 524 15.78 -11.62 -11.57
N ALA A 525 15.09 -12.53 -12.25
CA ALA A 525 15.45 -13.94 -12.30
C ALA A 525 16.86 -14.15 -12.90
N ILE A 526 17.22 -13.37 -13.93
CA ILE A 526 18.58 -13.36 -14.50
C ILE A 526 19.60 -12.91 -13.45
N ALA A 527 19.34 -11.81 -12.73
CA ALA A 527 20.23 -11.32 -11.67
C ALA A 527 20.45 -12.39 -10.59
N ASP A 528 19.39 -13.06 -10.16
CA ASP A 528 19.46 -14.12 -9.15
C ASP A 528 20.24 -15.35 -9.63
N GLU A 529 20.10 -15.75 -10.91
CA GLU A 529 20.88 -16.83 -11.51
C GLU A 529 22.37 -16.47 -11.59
N LEU A 530 22.70 -15.24 -11.99
CA LEU A 530 24.08 -14.76 -12.09
C LEU A 530 24.75 -14.70 -10.72
N ALA A 531 24.06 -14.15 -9.72
CA ALA A 531 24.55 -14.05 -8.35
C ALA A 531 24.85 -15.42 -7.72
N ALA A 532 24.16 -16.47 -8.15
CA ALA A 532 24.36 -17.84 -7.66
C ALA A 532 25.54 -18.57 -8.31
N LYS A 533 26.12 -18.06 -9.40
CA LYS A 533 27.22 -18.70 -10.15
C LYS A 533 28.57 -18.07 -9.81
N ASP A 534 29.63 -18.88 -9.79
CA ASP A 534 30.99 -18.39 -9.58
C ASP A 534 31.65 -17.83 -10.85
N THR A 535 31.21 -18.26 -12.03
CA THR A 535 31.68 -17.78 -13.34
C THR A 535 30.51 -17.68 -14.32
N TRP A 536 30.66 -16.80 -15.31
CA TRP A 536 29.63 -16.59 -16.35
C TRP A 536 30.16 -16.81 -17.75
N LYS A 537 29.27 -17.29 -18.62
CA LYS A 537 29.48 -17.40 -20.05
C LYS A 537 29.13 -16.08 -20.75
N GLU A 538 29.69 -15.88 -21.94
CA GLU A 538 29.39 -14.72 -22.79
C GLU A 538 27.88 -14.58 -23.08
N SER A 539 27.20 -15.71 -23.32
CA SER A 539 25.75 -15.73 -23.52
C SER A 539 24.96 -15.22 -22.30
N GLU A 540 25.46 -15.45 -21.08
CA GLU A 540 24.78 -15.04 -19.85
C GLU A 540 24.97 -13.53 -19.60
N ARG A 541 26.13 -12.98 -20.01
CA ARG A 541 26.36 -11.52 -20.04
C ARG A 541 25.47 -10.84 -21.08
N ALA A 542 25.37 -11.42 -22.28
CA ALA A 542 24.48 -10.93 -23.33
C ALA A 542 23.00 -10.95 -22.90
N ASP A 543 22.56 -11.99 -22.20
CA ASP A 543 21.22 -12.07 -21.61
C ASP A 543 20.98 -10.94 -20.59
N ALA A 544 21.94 -10.68 -19.70
CA ALA A 544 21.85 -9.58 -18.74
C ALA A 544 21.81 -8.20 -19.41
N LEU A 545 22.64 -7.97 -20.42
CA LEU A 545 22.60 -6.74 -21.22
C LEU A 545 21.26 -6.58 -21.95
N THR A 546 20.71 -7.67 -22.49
CA THR A 546 19.38 -7.68 -23.11
C THR A 546 18.28 -7.39 -22.09
N ALA A 547 18.41 -7.91 -20.87
CA ALA A 547 17.49 -7.62 -19.77
C ALA A 547 17.52 -6.13 -19.39
N ILE A 548 18.71 -5.53 -19.23
CA ILE A 548 18.85 -4.08 -18.97
C ILE A 548 18.19 -3.27 -20.10
N ALA A 549 18.33 -3.71 -21.37
CA ALA A 549 17.75 -3.01 -22.51
C ALA A 549 16.22 -3.12 -22.58
N THR A 550 15.66 -4.23 -22.11
CA THR A 550 14.21 -4.49 -22.15
C THR A 550 13.47 -3.97 -20.93
N VAL A 551 14.18 -3.60 -19.85
CA VAL A 551 13.60 -2.92 -18.70
C VAL A 551 13.13 -1.52 -19.14
N PRO A 552 11.81 -1.30 -19.23
CA PRO A 552 11.27 -0.04 -19.71
C PRO A 552 11.54 1.05 -18.68
N PHE A 553 11.99 2.22 -19.15
CA PHE A 553 12.12 3.39 -18.30
C PHE A 553 10.74 4.02 -18.13
N SER A 554 10.11 3.82 -16.97
CA SER A 554 8.94 4.59 -16.58
C SER A 554 9.36 5.85 -15.83
N LEU A 555 8.84 6.99 -16.27
CA LEU A 555 8.95 8.26 -15.52
C LEU A 555 8.15 8.23 -14.20
N GLU A 556 7.19 7.30 -14.08
CA GLU A 556 6.30 7.20 -12.91
C GLU A 556 6.92 6.40 -11.76
N GLU A 557 7.73 5.37 -12.04
CA GLU A 557 8.44 4.54 -11.03
C GLU A 557 9.96 4.43 -11.28
N PRO A 558 10.70 5.53 -11.42
CA PRO A 558 12.12 5.49 -11.81
C PRO A 558 13.00 4.69 -10.84
N GLN A 559 12.63 4.67 -9.55
CA GLN A 559 13.38 4.01 -8.48
C GLN A 559 13.36 2.48 -8.60
N ARG A 560 12.21 1.89 -8.95
CA ARG A 560 12.05 0.43 -9.07
C ARG A 560 12.96 -0.13 -10.16
N PHE A 561 13.04 0.58 -11.29
CA PHE A 561 13.86 0.18 -12.43
C PHE A 561 15.34 0.50 -12.23
N THR A 562 15.67 1.63 -11.59
CA THR A 562 17.04 1.95 -11.21
C THR A 562 17.62 0.93 -10.24
N GLY A 563 16.82 0.47 -9.26
CA GLY A 563 17.20 -0.60 -8.34
C GLY A 563 17.56 -1.90 -9.08
N LEU A 564 16.71 -2.33 -10.02
CA LEU A 564 16.91 -3.55 -10.81
C LEU A 564 18.20 -3.54 -11.65
N VAL A 565 18.51 -2.42 -12.30
CA VAL A 565 19.79 -2.27 -13.03
C VAL A 565 20.95 -2.35 -12.04
N GLY A 566 20.83 -1.71 -10.88
CA GLY A 566 21.79 -1.84 -9.78
C GLY A 566 22.00 -3.29 -9.35
N GLU A 567 20.93 -4.07 -9.17
CA GLU A 567 21.01 -5.46 -8.72
C GLU A 567 21.60 -6.40 -9.78
N LEU A 568 21.35 -6.14 -11.07
CA LEU A 568 22.07 -6.82 -12.15
C LEU A 568 23.56 -6.50 -12.11
N ILE A 569 23.94 -5.25 -11.88
CA ILE A 569 25.34 -4.84 -11.75
C ILE A 569 25.98 -5.46 -10.51
N GLU A 570 25.30 -5.48 -9.36
CA GLU A 570 25.80 -6.08 -8.11
C GLU A 570 25.93 -7.60 -8.22
N ALA A 571 24.95 -8.28 -8.83
CA ALA A 571 25.05 -9.69 -9.18
C ALA A 571 26.28 -9.92 -10.08
N CYS A 572 26.50 -9.00 -11.04
CA CYS A 572 27.69 -8.98 -11.88
C CYS A 572 28.99 -8.61 -11.12
N ALA A 573 28.90 -7.98 -9.94
CA ALA A 573 30.05 -7.48 -9.21
C ALA A 573 30.59 -8.42 -8.14
N ALA A 574 29.72 -9.31 -7.64
CA ALA A 574 30.04 -10.24 -6.57
C ALA A 574 31.18 -11.22 -6.90
N LYS A 575 31.57 -11.36 -8.18
CA LYS A 575 32.53 -12.38 -8.65
C LYS A 575 33.50 -11.82 -9.73
N SER A 576 34.66 -11.34 -9.23
CA SER A 576 35.85 -10.83 -9.96
C SER A 576 35.73 -9.49 -10.70
N ALA A 577 36.76 -8.63 -10.54
CA ALA A 577 36.77 -7.27 -11.10
C ALA A 577 36.86 -7.17 -12.64
N PRO A 578 37.64 -8.00 -13.35
CA PRO A 578 37.80 -7.87 -14.80
C PRO A 578 36.52 -8.19 -15.60
N ALA A 579 35.75 -9.19 -15.16
CA ALA A 579 34.49 -9.57 -15.82
C ALA A 579 33.41 -8.48 -15.69
N LEU A 580 33.42 -7.75 -14.59
CA LEU A 580 32.49 -6.66 -14.32
C LEU A 580 32.84 -5.39 -15.12
N ASP A 581 34.12 -5.05 -15.23
CA ASP A 581 34.54 -3.86 -15.96
C ASP A 581 34.22 -4.01 -17.47
N ASP A 582 34.47 -5.19 -18.03
CA ASP A 582 34.08 -5.58 -19.39
C ASP A 582 32.55 -5.51 -19.59
N PHE A 583 31.77 -6.04 -18.64
CA PHE A 583 30.30 -5.94 -18.68
C PHE A 583 29.81 -4.48 -18.68
N LEU A 584 30.37 -3.62 -17.83
CA LEU A 584 30.00 -2.21 -17.75
C LEU A 584 30.38 -1.46 -19.03
N ASP A 585 31.54 -1.76 -19.61
CA ASP A 585 31.96 -1.15 -20.87
C ASP A 585 31.02 -1.57 -22.02
N GLN A 586 30.70 -2.86 -22.14
CA GLN A 586 29.70 -3.35 -23.11
C GLN A 586 28.31 -2.73 -22.91
N ALA A 587 27.88 -2.55 -21.65
CA ALA A 587 26.62 -1.89 -21.34
C ALA A 587 26.63 -0.42 -21.79
N LEU A 588 27.71 0.32 -21.51
CA LEU A 588 27.85 1.72 -21.93
C LEU A 588 27.95 1.88 -23.45
N GLU A 589 28.55 0.93 -24.16
CA GLU A 589 28.55 0.90 -25.63
C GLU A 589 27.14 0.64 -26.19
N ARG A 590 26.39 -0.25 -25.54
CA ARG A 590 25.03 -0.60 -25.95
C ARG A 590 24.02 0.54 -25.76
N PHE A 591 24.23 1.40 -24.75
CA PHE A 591 23.35 2.53 -24.42
C PHE A 591 24.05 3.89 -24.66
N PRO A 592 23.98 4.48 -25.87
CA PRO A 592 24.57 5.78 -26.16
C PRO A 592 23.80 6.93 -25.49
N ALA A 593 24.48 8.03 -25.17
CA ALA A 593 23.83 9.23 -24.64
C ALA A 593 23.03 9.98 -25.74
N PRO A 594 21.88 10.61 -25.39
CA PRO A 594 21.23 10.64 -24.08
C PRO A 594 20.35 9.41 -23.85
N ASN A 595 20.65 8.62 -22.82
CA ASN A 595 19.85 7.46 -22.43
C ASN A 595 19.82 7.38 -20.89
N PRO A 596 18.63 7.33 -20.24
CA PRO A 596 18.53 7.26 -18.78
C PRO A 596 19.21 6.04 -18.16
N GLN A 597 19.15 4.87 -18.80
CA GLN A 597 19.83 3.65 -18.35
C GLN A 597 21.35 3.83 -18.37
N ARG A 598 21.90 4.56 -19.36
CA ARG A 598 23.33 4.90 -19.39
C ARG A 598 23.74 5.68 -18.14
N ALA A 599 22.99 6.70 -17.75
CA ALA A 599 23.30 7.50 -16.55
C ALA A 599 23.32 6.64 -15.28
N ILE A 600 22.42 5.66 -15.18
CA ILE A 600 22.40 4.69 -14.07
C ILE A 600 23.65 3.82 -14.08
N ILE A 601 24.06 3.30 -15.25
CA ILE A 601 25.27 2.49 -15.39
C ILE A 601 26.52 3.31 -15.06
N GLU A 602 26.59 4.58 -15.51
CA GLU A 602 27.70 5.51 -15.19
C GLU A 602 27.78 5.80 -13.69
N GLN A 603 26.62 6.03 -13.04
CA GLN A 603 26.56 6.20 -11.59
C GLN A 603 26.99 4.92 -10.87
N ALA A 604 26.50 3.75 -11.28
CA ALA A 604 26.87 2.48 -10.68
C ALA A 604 28.37 2.17 -10.85
N ARG A 605 28.97 2.47 -12.01
CA ARG A 605 30.42 2.37 -12.25
C ARG A 605 31.19 3.28 -11.29
N THR A 606 30.71 4.49 -11.07
CA THR A 606 31.30 5.46 -10.13
C THR A 606 31.21 4.97 -8.69
N ASP A 607 30.04 4.50 -8.28
CA ASP A 607 29.79 3.96 -6.94
C ASP A 607 30.65 2.73 -6.67
N LEU A 608 30.75 1.82 -7.64
CA LEU A 608 31.60 0.63 -7.58
C LEU A 608 33.08 1.01 -7.49
N ALA A 609 33.55 1.95 -8.32
CA ALA A 609 34.93 2.43 -8.26
C ALA A 609 35.24 3.02 -6.88
N LYS A 610 34.31 3.79 -6.31
CA LYS A 610 34.42 4.29 -4.93
C LYS A 610 34.44 3.14 -3.92
N ARG A 611 33.56 2.14 -4.05
CA ARG A 611 33.51 0.98 -3.15
C ARG A 611 34.80 0.18 -3.15
N ARG A 612 35.43 -0.02 -4.32
CA ARG A 612 36.73 -0.68 -4.48
C ARG A 612 37.88 0.03 -3.76
N THR A 613 37.71 1.31 -3.39
CA THR A 613 38.72 2.03 -2.59
C THR A 613 38.64 1.72 -1.09
N PHE A 614 37.54 1.13 -0.59
CA PHE A 614 37.43 0.74 0.81
C PHE A 614 37.99 -0.64 1.03
N PHE A 615 38.90 -0.73 1.98
CA PHE A 615 39.50 -1.99 2.40
C PHE A 615 38.51 -2.79 3.25
N LYS A 616 38.34 -4.08 2.92
CA LYS A 616 37.41 -4.98 3.64
C LYS A 616 38.09 -6.19 4.26
N ASP A 617 39.35 -6.47 3.94
CA ASP A 617 40.09 -7.64 4.42
C ASP A 617 40.65 -7.45 5.85
N TRP A 618 39.76 -7.23 6.81
CA TRP A 618 40.11 -6.97 8.22
C TRP A 618 40.27 -8.25 9.04
N LEU A 619 41.15 -8.23 10.04
CA LEU A 619 41.01 -9.11 11.20
C LEU A 619 39.94 -8.52 12.13
N ILE A 620 38.97 -9.31 12.57
CA ILE A 620 37.85 -8.88 13.40
C ILE A 620 37.85 -9.60 14.76
N LEU A 621 37.69 -8.85 15.84
CA LEU A 621 37.52 -9.34 17.21
C LEU A 621 36.23 -8.75 17.81
N GLY A 622 35.25 -9.59 18.14
CA GLY A 622 33.96 -9.16 18.71
C GLY A 622 32.88 -10.24 18.58
N PRO A 623 31.64 -9.97 19.05
CA PRO A 623 31.23 -8.79 19.80
C PRO A 623 31.74 -8.84 21.25
N LEU A 624 32.07 -7.69 21.84
CA LEU A 624 32.49 -7.54 23.23
C LEU A 624 31.52 -6.60 23.97
N ALA A 625 31.20 -6.90 25.22
CA ALA A 625 30.34 -6.03 26.03
C ALA A 625 31.02 -4.67 26.32
N LEU A 626 30.26 -3.58 26.28
CA LEU A 626 30.78 -2.23 26.56
C LEU A 626 31.21 -2.04 28.03
N ASP A 627 30.58 -2.76 28.96
CA ASP A 627 30.69 -2.61 30.43
C ASP A 627 31.66 -3.58 31.10
N ALA A 628 32.15 -4.59 30.38
CA ALA A 628 33.29 -5.38 30.82
C ALA A 628 34.49 -4.42 30.90
N ALA A 629 34.82 -4.00 32.12
CA ALA A 629 35.76 -2.94 32.51
C ALA A 629 37.23 -3.11 32.04
N GLN A 630 37.46 -3.96 31.04
CA GLN A 630 38.75 -4.28 30.46
C GLN A 630 38.79 -4.31 28.93
N ALA A 631 37.68 -4.17 28.19
CA ALA A 631 37.73 -4.02 26.72
C ALA A 631 38.19 -2.60 26.32
N ARG A 632 39.38 -2.21 26.78
CA ARG A 632 40.10 -1.02 26.36
C ARG A 632 41.24 -1.44 25.44
N TRP A 633 41.78 -0.49 24.71
CA TRP A 633 42.93 -0.70 23.83
C TRP A 633 44.02 -1.56 24.48
N GLU A 634 44.25 -1.42 25.79
CA GLU A 634 45.25 -2.16 26.56
C GLU A 634 45.03 -3.68 26.63
N SER A 635 43.79 -4.18 26.51
CA SER A 635 43.54 -5.64 26.46
C SER A 635 43.74 -6.22 25.06
N VAL A 636 43.58 -5.38 24.04
CA VAL A 636 43.74 -5.74 22.63
C VAL A 636 45.20 -5.57 22.19
N ALA A 637 45.88 -4.60 22.78
CA ALA A 637 47.24 -4.20 22.49
C ALA A 637 48.02 -3.88 23.77
N PRO A 638 48.38 -4.90 24.58
CA PRO A 638 49.18 -4.68 25.79
C PRO A 638 50.51 -4.00 25.44
N GLU A 639 50.92 -3.05 26.26
CA GLU A 639 52.11 -2.20 26.01
C GLU A 639 52.07 -1.44 24.67
N GLY A 640 50.87 -1.22 24.11
CA GLY A 640 50.66 -0.53 22.84
C GLY A 640 50.91 -1.37 21.60
N LYS A 641 51.19 -2.68 21.74
CA LYS A 641 51.43 -3.59 20.61
C LYS A 641 50.23 -4.51 20.39
N LEU A 642 49.66 -4.50 19.18
CA LEU A 642 48.53 -5.35 18.81
C LEU A 642 48.83 -6.83 19.09
N SER A 643 47.98 -7.47 19.89
CA SER A 643 48.07 -8.89 20.22
C SER A 643 47.01 -9.69 19.46
N ILE A 644 47.44 -10.41 18.42
CA ILE A 644 46.58 -11.25 17.57
C ILE A 644 46.56 -12.68 18.12
N GLY A 645 45.48 -13.04 18.83
CA GLY A 645 45.21 -14.41 19.30
C GLY A 645 44.09 -15.11 18.53
N ASP A 646 43.70 -16.32 18.99
CA ASP A 646 42.70 -17.18 18.32
C ASP A 646 41.31 -16.58 18.19
N ALA A 647 40.95 -15.62 19.05
CA ALA A 647 39.66 -14.92 19.03
C ALA A 647 39.49 -13.97 17.83
N TRP A 648 40.58 -13.60 17.14
CA TRP A 648 40.50 -12.78 15.93
C TRP A 648 40.15 -13.62 14.73
N THR A 649 39.16 -13.22 13.94
CA THR A 649 38.77 -13.92 12.71
C THR A 649 39.14 -13.10 11.48
N ARG A 650 39.45 -13.75 10.37
CA ARG A 650 39.61 -13.10 9.05
C ARG A 650 38.43 -13.51 8.16
N PRO A 651 37.29 -12.82 8.26
CA PRO A 651 36.05 -13.23 7.58
C PRO A 651 36.05 -12.95 6.07
N PHE A 652 37.01 -12.16 5.57
CA PHE A 652 37.08 -11.73 4.18
C PHE A 652 38.40 -12.16 3.51
N THR A 653 38.47 -12.05 2.19
CA THR A 653 39.67 -12.32 1.41
C THR A 653 40.33 -11.02 0.96
N ALA A 654 41.59 -11.08 0.52
CA ALA A 654 42.34 -9.91 0.03
C ALA A 654 41.70 -9.19 -1.18
N ALA A 655 40.78 -9.86 -1.90
CA ALA A 655 40.05 -9.26 -3.01
C ALA A 655 38.75 -8.54 -2.57
N ALA A 656 38.37 -8.63 -1.29
CA ALA A 656 37.15 -8.03 -0.78
C ALA A 656 37.30 -6.51 -0.59
N TYR A 657 36.23 -5.77 -0.87
CA TYR A 657 36.16 -4.31 -0.74
C TYR A 657 34.78 -3.86 -0.23
N GLY A 658 34.68 -2.61 0.22
CA GLY A 658 33.43 -1.99 0.67
C GLY A 658 33.22 -2.03 2.20
N VAL A 659 31.96 -1.87 2.61
CA VAL A 659 31.55 -1.82 4.03
C VAL A 659 31.59 -3.22 4.64
N VAL A 660 32.07 -3.31 5.88
CA VAL A 660 31.93 -4.46 6.77
C VAL A 660 30.63 -4.31 7.55
N ASP A 661 29.68 -5.22 7.31
CA ASP A 661 28.45 -5.35 8.09
C ASP A 661 28.75 -6.24 9.31
N LEU A 662 28.94 -5.60 10.47
CA LEU A 662 29.25 -6.29 11.71
C LEU A 662 27.99 -6.96 12.29
N ALA A 663 26.80 -6.45 12.04
CA ALA A 663 25.56 -7.09 12.48
C ALA A 663 25.32 -8.42 11.76
N ALA A 664 25.57 -8.48 10.45
CA ALA A 664 25.51 -9.72 9.70
C ALA A 664 26.61 -10.71 10.13
N LEU A 665 27.82 -10.21 10.43
CA LEU A 665 28.97 -11.04 10.79
C LEU A 665 28.90 -11.59 12.23
N LEU A 666 28.49 -10.75 13.19
CA LEU A 666 28.58 -11.01 14.62
C LEU A 666 27.20 -11.15 15.31
N GLY A 667 26.13 -11.01 14.53
CA GLY A 667 24.75 -11.01 14.99
C GLY A 667 24.24 -9.63 15.39
N GLN A 668 22.93 -9.43 15.28
CA GLN A 668 22.24 -8.22 15.71
C GLN A 668 22.32 -8.08 17.24
N LYS A 669 23.08 -7.09 17.73
CA LYS A 669 23.32 -6.83 19.17
C LYS A 669 23.22 -5.33 19.45
N ALA A 670 22.96 -4.98 20.71
CA ALA A 670 23.01 -3.61 21.23
C ALA A 670 24.00 -3.57 22.40
N ASP A 671 24.53 -2.39 22.70
CA ASP A 671 25.45 -2.13 23.81
C ASP A 671 26.74 -3.00 23.79
N VAL A 672 27.32 -3.16 22.60
CA VAL A 672 28.57 -3.94 22.37
C VAL A 672 29.60 -3.15 21.55
N CYS A 673 30.81 -3.67 21.41
CA CYS A 673 31.81 -3.17 20.46
C CYS A 673 32.56 -4.30 19.74
N ALA A 674 33.23 -3.98 18.64
CA ALA A 674 34.14 -4.86 17.92
C ALA A 674 35.41 -4.12 17.50
N PHE A 675 36.51 -4.85 17.33
CA PHE A 675 37.78 -4.34 16.82
C PHE A 675 38.04 -4.88 15.41
N ALA A 676 38.56 -4.03 14.54
CA ALA A 676 39.01 -4.34 13.19
C ALA A 676 40.47 -3.92 13.02
N ALA A 677 41.37 -4.84 12.65
CA ALA A 677 42.79 -4.57 12.50
C ALA A 677 43.32 -4.87 11.09
N CYS A 678 44.23 -4.03 10.60
CA CYS A 678 44.97 -4.22 9.36
C CYS A 678 46.39 -3.62 9.42
N THR A 679 47.20 -3.98 8.44
CA THR A 679 48.54 -3.41 8.20
C THR A 679 48.45 -2.42 7.05
N VAL A 680 49.03 -1.23 7.24
CA VAL A 680 49.25 -0.22 6.20
C VAL A 680 50.71 -0.36 5.73
N GLU A 681 50.93 -0.92 4.55
CA GLU A 681 52.24 -1.03 3.91
C GLU A 681 52.51 0.22 3.06
N VAL A 682 53.68 0.83 3.26
CA VAL A 682 54.02 2.16 2.73
C VAL A 682 55.40 2.11 2.07
N GLU A 683 55.47 2.43 0.78
CA GLU A 683 56.69 2.31 -0.03
C GLU A 683 57.67 3.48 0.14
N LEU A 684 57.15 4.67 0.45
CA LEU A 684 57.85 5.93 0.62
C LEU A 684 57.17 6.76 1.71
N ASP A 685 57.90 7.68 2.36
CA ASP A 685 57.29 8.60 3.33
C ASP A 685 56.17 9.42 2.66
N VAL A 686 54.97 9.40 3.24
CA VAL A 686 53.76 10.03 2.67
C VAL A 686 52.94 10.76 3.72
N GLN A 687 52.23 11.79 3.27
CA GLN A 687 51.16 12.45 4.02
C GLN A 687 49.83 12.15 3.34
N GLY A 688 48.78 11.96 4.12
CA GLY A 688 47.46 11.68 3.59
C GLY A 688 46.38 11.72 4.68
N PHE A 689 45.27 11.06 4.40
CA PHE A 689 44.11 10.98 5.28
C PHE A 689 43.67 9.52 5.47
N LEU A 690 43.35 9.16 6.71
CA LEU A 690 42.52 8.00 7.01
C LEU A 690 41.06 8.47 7.02
N LEU A 691 40.27 7.92 6.09
CA LEU A 691 38.85 8.22 5.97
C LEU A 691 38.04 7.04 6.51
N ILE A 692 37.14 7.29 7.46
CA ILE A 692 36.43 6.25 8.22
C ILE A 692 34.93 6.53 8.19
N GLY A 693 34.14 5.46 8.06
CA GLY A 693 32.72 5.43 8.37
C GLY A 693 32.44 4.39 9.45
N SER A 694 31.51 4.66 10.35
CA SER A 694 31.12 3.72 11.39
C SER A 694 29.65 3.84 11.78
N ASP A 695 29.10 2.72 12.22
CA ASP A 695 27.82 2.58 12.90
C ASP A 695 28.13 1.77 14.16
N ASP A 696 28.04 2.27 15.39
CA ASP A 696 27.85 3.65 15.82
C ASP A 696 29.22 4.38 15.93
N GLY A 697 29.78 4.49 17.15
CA GLY A 697 31.00 5.27 17.44
C GLY A 697 32.28 4.57 16.98
N VAL A 698 33.37 5.34 16.81
CA VAL A 698 34.68 4.81 16.40
C VAL A 698 35.84 5.36 17.21
N THR A 699 36.85 4.52 17.47
CA THR A 699 38.18 4.94 17.92
C THR A 699 39.24 4.31 17.03
N ALA A 700 40.25 5.06 16.61
CA ALA A 700 41.31 4.60 15.71
C ALA A 700 42.70 4.75 16.34
N TRP A 701 43.49 3.68 16.25
CA TRP A 701 44.90 3.63 16.66
C TRP A 701 45.80 3.33 15.47
N LEU A 702 46.90 4.06 15.36
CA LEU A 702 47.97 3.83 14.39
C LEU A 702 49.28 3.62 15.15
N ASP A 703 49.90 2.45 14.97
CA ASP A 703 51.11 2.01 15.69
C ASP A 703 51.00 2.16 17.22
N GLY A 704 49.84 1.79 17.78
CA GLY A 704 49.63 1.89 19.22
C GLY A 704 49.19 3.26 19.72
N LYS A 705 49.30 4.31 18.90
CA LYS A 705 48.90 5.66 19.27
C LYS A 705 47.46 5.92 18.83
N GLU A 706 46.61 6.37 19.76
CA GLU A 706 45.27 6.86 19.43
C GLU A 706 45.39 8.10 18.55
N ILE A 707 44.86 8.03 17.33
CA ILE A 707 44.87 9.14 16.37
C ILE A 707 43.48 9.77 16.22
N TRP A 708 42.42 9.07 16.63
CA TRP A 708 41.05 9.56 16.52
C TRP A 708 40.09 8.86 17.48
N ARG A 709 39.09 9.60 17.97
CA ARG A 709 37.99 9.10 18.80
C ARG A 709 36.73 9.92 18.56
N ASN A 710 35.64 9.24 18.21
CA ASN A 710 34.34 9.85 17.98
C ASN A 710 33.20 8.93 18.47
N PRO A 711 32.71 9.08 19.71
CA PRO A 711 31.64 8.25 20.28
C PRO A 711 30.25 8.76 19.86
N ALA A 712 29.94 8.70 18.56
CA ALA A 712 28.67 9.17 18.00
C ALA A 712 27.66 8.02 17.82
N MET A 713 26.37 8.31 18.04
CA MET A 713 25.24 7.43 17.68
C MET A 713 24.77 7.76 16.26
N ARG A 714 25.07 6.92 15.28
CA ARG A 714 24.86 7.19 13.84
C ARG A 714 24.94 5.94 13.00
N GLY A 715 24.33 5.97 11.81
CA GLY A 715 24.55 4.94 10.78
C GLY A 715 25.89 5.11 10.03
N VAL A 716 26.39 4.01 9.47
CA VAL A 716 27.64 3.98 8.69
C VAL A 716 27.46 4.78 7.40
N GLN A 717 28.28 5.81 7.22
CA GLN A 717 28.43 6.47 5.93
C GLN A 717 29.92 6.61 5.59
N PRO A 718 30.31 6.47 4.30
CA PRO A 718 31.70 6.66 3.89
C PRO A 718 32.27 8.03 4.26
N ASP A 719 33.53 8.04 4.71
CA ASP A 719 34.35 9.24 4.91
C ASP A 719 33.79 10.26 5.95
N GLN A 720 32.95 9.80 6.88
CA GLN A 720 32.37 10.62 7.97
C GLN A 720 33.43 11.22 8.89
N ASP A 721 34.47 10.44 9.21
CA ASP A 721 35.64 10.93 9.91
C ASP A 721 36.83 11.01 8.96
N GLN A 722 37.61 12.08 9.10
CA GLN A 722 38.72 12.38 8.20
C GLN A 722 39.93 12.80 9.02
N VAL A 723 40.88 11.88 9.17
CA VAL A 723 42.01 12.02 10.09
C VAL A 723 43.27 12.22 9.27
N ALA A 724 43.96 13.35 9.43
CA ALA A 724 45.25 13.55 8.78
C ALA A 724 46.29 12.59 9.38
N ILE A 725 47.02 11.88 8.52
CA ILE A 725 48.05 10.91 8.90
C ILE A 725 49.36 11.21 8.17
N THR A 726 50.48 10.91 8.83
CA THR A 726 51.81 10.91 8.23
C THR A 726 52.40 9.53 8.46
N LEU A 727 52.78 8.87 7.37
CA LEU A 727 53.29 7.51 7.39
C LEU A 727 54.72 7.52 6.86
N ALA A 728 55.62 6.87 7.59
CA ALA A 728 56.98 6.64 7.11
C ALA A 728 56.99 5.42 6.17
N LYS A 729 58.05 5.25 5.39
CA LYS A 729 58.28 4.01 4.67
C LYS A 729 58.33 2.82 5.65
N GLY A 730 57.49 1.82 5.45
CA GLY A 730 57.40 0.64 6.31
C GLY A 730 56.00 0.08 6.44
N ALA A 731 55.81 -0.78 7.44
CA ALA A 731 54.51 -1.35 7.79
C ALA A 731 54.00 -0.70 9.08
N HIS A 732 52.78 -0.20 9.05
CA HIS A 732 52.09 0.40 10.19
C HIS A 732 50.88 -0.42 10.59
N THR A 733 50.58 -0.51 11.88
CA THR A 733 49.40 -1.23 12.38
C THR A 733 48.24 -0.26 12.57
N LEU A 734 47.13 -0.47 11.87
CA LEU A 734 45.90 0.29 12.02
C LEU A 734 44.85 -0.58 12.71
N VAL A 735 44.25 -0.05 13.78
CA VAL A 735 43.14 -0.70 14.47
C VAL A 735 41.99 0.26 14.69
N LEU A 736 40.79 -0.20 14.40
CA LEU A 736 39.53 0.50 14.63
C LEU A 736 38.72 -0.24 15.68
N ARG A 737 38.22 0.47 16.69
CA ARG A 737 37.15 -0.02 17.58
C ARG A 737 35.85 0.62 17.12
N VAL A 738 34.80 -0.19 16.97
CA VAL A 738 33.47 0.23 16.52
C VAL A 738 32.46 -0.13 17.61
N ASP A 739 31.81 0.88 18.18
CA ASP A 739 30.80 0.74 19.22
C ASP A 739 29.41 0.52 18.60
N GLN A 740 28.46 -0.04 19.36
CA GLN A 740 27.09 -0.33 18.93
C GLN A 740 26.13 0.01 20.08
N GLY A 741 25.20 0.93 19.86
CA GLY A 741 24.14 1.28 20.81
C GLY A 741 22.73 0.78 20.42
N GLY A 742 22.43 0.63 19.12
CA GLY A 742 21.28 -0.13 18.63
C GLY A 742 20.95 0.13 17.15
N GLY A 743 20.53 -0.90 16.40
CA GLY A 743 20.15 -0.74 14.98
C GLY A 743 21.19 -1.33 14.02
N GLY A 744 21.58 -0.63 12.96
CA GLY A 744 22.65 -1.09 12.06
C GLY A 744 23.99 -1.22 12.79
N TRP A 745 24.95 -2.01 12.28
CA TRP A 745 26.29 -2.11 12.87
C TRP A 745 27.35 -2.36 11.79
N GLY A 746 28.39 -1.53 11.70
CA GLY A 746 29.39 -1.69 10.65
C GLY A 746 30.48 -0.65 10.57
N LEU A 747 31.44 -0.89 9.65
CA LEU A 747 32.53 0.04 9.36
C LEU A 747 32.95 0.06 7.88
N CYS A 748 33.57 1.15 7.46
CA CYS A 748 34.40 1.18 6.26
C CYS A 748 35.60 2.12 6.48
N ALA A 749 36.74 1.82 5.86
CA ALA A 749 37.87 2.74 5.87
C ALA A 749 38.74 2.64 4.61
N ARG A 750 39.42 3.74 4.29
CA ARG A 750 40.41 3.83 3.22
C ARG A 750 41.49 4.85 3.57
N VAL A 751 42.67 4.70 2.97
CA VAL A 751 43.73 5.71 3.01
C VAL A 751 43.73 6.48 1.70
N ALA A 752 43.78 7.81 1.79
CA ALA A 752 43.64 8.71 0.65
C ALA A 752 44.67 9.85 0.69
N ALA A 753 44.97 10.41 -0.48
CA ALA A 753 45.84 11.58 -0.63
C ALA A 753 45.14 12.87 -0.18
N ASP A 754 43.81 12.92 -0.25
CA ASP A 754 43.00 14.06 0.17
C ASP A 754 41.69 13.64 0.85
N ARG A 755 40.96 14.65 1.33
CA ARG A 755 39.65 14.50 1.99
C ARG A 755 38.52 14.08 1.04
N ALA A 756 38.71 14.21 -0.26
CA ALA A 756 37.76 13.73 -1.27
C ALA A 756 37.93 12.22 -1.55
N GLY A 757 39.04 11.64 -1.09
CA GLY A 757 39.34 10.22 -1.23
C GLY A 757 40.14 9.87 -2.47
N ALA A 758 40.95 10.80 -2.98
CA ALA A 758 41.89 10.50 -4.06
C ALA A 758 42.86 9.37 -3.63
N PRO A 759 43.22 8.42 -4.51
CA PRO A 759 44.16 7.35 -4.18
C PRO A 759 45.50 7.90 -3.67
N LEU A 760 46.09 7.27 -2.65
CA LEU A 760 47.44 7.59 -2.17
C LEU A 760 48.45 6.58 -2.77
N PRO A 761 49.29 6.98 -3.75
CA PRO A 761 50.24 6.07 -4.38
C PRO A 761 51.26 5.50 -3.38
N GLY A 762 51.66 4.25 -3.57
CA GLY A 762 52.65 3.59 -2.72
C GLY A 762 52.14 3.16 -1.34
N VAL A 763 50.83 3.26 -1.07
CA VAL A 763 50.21 2.79 0.16
C VAL A 763 49.24 1.65 -0.13
N ARG A 764 49.34 0.56 0.62
CA ARG A 764 48.46 -0.60 0.53
C ARG A 764 47.99 -1.05 1.90
N LEU A 765 46.71 -1.37 2.01
CA LEU A 765 46.13 -1.99 3.20
C LEU A 765 46.15 -3.51 3.00
N ARG A 766 46.57 -4.25 4.03
CA ARG A 766 46.66 -5.71 4.02
C ARG A 766 46.16 -6.28 5.35
N CYS A 767 45.50 -7.42 5.33
CA CYS A 767 45.19 -8.14 6.56
C CYS A 767 46.50 -8.64 7.22
N PRO A 768 46.70 -8.47 8.54
CA PRO A 768 47.91 -8.93 9.21
C PRO A 768 47.96 -10.46 9.22
N ASP A 769 49.16 -11.04 9.07
CA ASP A 769 49.33 -12.49 9.21
C ASP A 769 49.18 -12.88 10.69
N ARG A 770 48.47 -13.97 11.00
CA ARG A 770 48.50 -14.53 12.37
C ARG A 770 49.94 -14.97 12.65
N ALA A 771 50.55 -14.48 13.72
CA ALA A 771 51.83 -15.02 14.16
C ALA A 771 51.67 -16.53 14.34
N ALA A 772 52.52 -17.32 13.67
CA ALA A 772 52.54 -18.76 13.89
C ALA A 772 52.74 -19.00 15.38
N SER A 773 51.83 -19.76 16.00
CA SER A 773 52.00 -20.22 17.37
C SER A 773 53.35 -20.92 17.48
N ASP A 774 54.25 -20.37 18.30
CA ASP A 774 55.52 -21.00 18.66
C ASP A 774 55.22 -22.42 19.16
N PRO A 775 55.70 -23.48 18.48
CA PRO A 775 55.45 -24.85 18.92
C PRO A 775 56.37 -25.13 20.12
N ARG A 776 55.86 -24.90 21.33
CA ARG A 776 56.47 -25.36 22.56
C ARG A 776 55.55 -26.26 23.36
#